data_AF-A0A521TLR4-F1
#
_entry.id   AF-A0A521TLR4-F1
#
_cell.length_a   1.000
_cell.length_b   1.000
_cell.length_c   1.000
_cell.angle_alpha   90.00
_cell.angle_beta   90.00
_cell.angle_gamma   90.00
#
_symmetry.space_group_name_H-M   'P 1'
#
loop_
_entity.id
_entity.type
_entity.pdbx_description
1 polymer ?
#
loop_
_entity_poly.entity_id
_entity_poly.type
_entity_poly.pdbx_seq_one_letter_code
_entity_poly.pdbx_strand_id
1 'polypeptide(L)'
;MRQPVGWIGLACLAALGCSSTVTDTRSSRDAAVDAPAEAVDFTRPPPALNPCDAARIVDLDRVGLATGRGLGVVFEQTNAPEVQIGPTAGGACARLYRPVVLRVRAPRAGMLFVSLPRQLAPTAIVRARRTERCDASNAAIACDAPTPYCVSEALCGELLGAVADGQMVDVAIGLETSHPRGLLVTPGRVAVSVAVLPTLPAGAVCDDRQGLSLCAAGLVCNPRGIGTATARCGHPGGPGDRCDLVRCGAGLRCEGAHCVSPLAPGARCIPRSTTARCASPAECVRRGEAFVCALGGSEGARCDSSNADGVGSCEPGLACDATDSCSPPGNRTGVCDATRACAAGSRCVPGNPARCVPPGFAGGSCVREGERLTCAEGLVCARSSNTVCVPALAAGAACEVDNLGGPECGPGLVCSFRRCAVTGAAEQPCTQTGRQQDCVAPLTCNAYRCSLGPGEGERCTVRGACRPPLRCDAWVCRTPGGPGALCRERAPRCDEGLGCSDDRCRPASAVGTPCSSDPSVCTEPLRCSFAYDGTHRCYAQGGTPCGRGCAAGTVCREGECVVDGRCERARVADSQPCGDGRYCLPASDGTLACLPSGVLGGRCRADRPAPCDQGLICAVGQCVPLLAEGAGCRLDLWQRGACGSGLVCAPPDGCAGKSGMCAWPGAPAGVVGRCRPVPAPGTVGGDCRRAPDGAARCDGELTCDALTLRCAAASTTEACVPPTAVCPEGTACGPEPEVGLRCVAAGANGQPCRADAVRPCDDGLRCGAMGCAPVGREGDLCGAEHPLWCEPGFECRSTNTPPGLNRCARVGVEGTPCGGADVQTCERGFACRGAVCMRALAEGAECVEGGPPCESGTGCARGAVTPRVCVPLLSLGAPCLDASGCGAGLTCGGRACVPLRFAGEACDPAARRDGCEEDFACEEGVCRAPGEGSACANGRCREGTRCVRDQCVRLREPAEACSPTDARTTCRDDSACAMDVCRVLGSRGALCRRGPDAPPCDDGLRCDVVADRCVP
;
A
#
# COMPACT_ATOMS: atom_id res chain seq x y z
N MET A 1 -64.12 38.52 55.27
CA MET A 1 -63.65 39.48 56.30
C MET A 1 -63.12 38.68 57.49
N ARG A 2 -62.07 39.19 58.17
CA ARG A 2 -61.62 38.91 59.55
C ARG A 2 -61.80 37.49 60.15
N GLN A 3 -60.65 36.85 60.41
CA GLN A 3 -60.30 36.00 61.58
C GLN A 3 -60.72 36.66 62.94
N PRO A 4 -60.69 36.02 64.15
CA PRO A 4 -59.60 35.10 64.60
C PRO A 4 -59.86 34.06 65.75
N VAL A 5 -58.78 33.33 66.14
CA VAL A 5 -58.41 32.75 67.49
C VAL A 5 -59.41 31.78 68.19
N GLY A 6 -59.02 30.69 68.87
CA GLY A 6 -57.72 30.02 69.11
C GLY A 6 -57.72 29.13 70.39
N TRP A 7 -56.55 28.54 70.74
CA TRP A 7 -56.15 27.93 72.04
C TRP A 7 -56.45 26.46 72.44
N ILE A 8 -55.40 25.62 72.32
CA ILE A 8 -54.73 24.71 73.31
C ILE A 8 -55.56 23.75 74.21
N GLY A 9 -55.18 22.45 74.19
CA GLY A 9 -55.46 21.44 75.22
C GLY A 9 -54.60 20.16 75.07
N LEU A 10 -54.04 19.62 76.18
CA LEU A 10 -53.04 18.52 76.24
C LEU A 10 -53.68 17.10 76.39
N ALA A 11 -53.05 16.02 75.88
CA ALA A 11 -52.63 14.80 76.64
C ALA A 11 -52.37 13.49 75.81
N CYS A 12 -51.12 12.99 75.91
CA CYS A 12 -50.59 11.59 75.97
C CYS A 12 -51.18 10.33 75.26
N LEU A 13 -50.26 9.63 74.54
CA LEU A 13 -49.99 8.16 74.50
C LEU A 13 -51.08 7.17 73.99
N ALA A 14 -50.80 6.11 73.19
CA ALA A 14 -49.55 5.54 72.64
C ALA A 14 -49.77 4.60 71.43
N ALA A 15 -48.65 4.22 70.77
CA ALA A 15 -48.38 2.97 70.03
C ALA A 15 -48.96 2.70 68.60
N LEU A 16 -48.02 2.43 67.67
CA LEU A 16 -48.09 1.58 66.45
C LEU A 16 -49.17 1.90 65.39
N GLY A 17 -48.87 2.07 64.09
CA GLY A 17 -47.57 2.10 63.39
C GLY A 17 -47.77 2.20 61.86
N CYS A 18 -46.93 3.00 61.18
CA CYS A 18 -46.75 3.08 59.73
C CYS A 18 -47.97 3.39 58.82
N SER A 19 -48.17 4.68 58.52
CA SER A 19 -48.96 5.14 57.36
C SER A 19 -48.22 6.21 56.55
N SER A 20 -48.12 5.95 55.24
CA SER A 20 -48.26 6.87 54.09
C SER A 20 -47.74 8.33 54.12
N THR A 21 -46.83 8.59 53.16
CA THR A 21 -46.85 9.71 52.18
C THR A 21 -46.62 11.18 52.58
N VAL A 22 -45.57 11.75 51.96
CA VAL A 22 -45.50 13.10 51.34
C VAL A 22 -45.53 14.33 52.26
N THR A 23 -44.39 15.03 52.38
CA THR A 23 -44.26 16.43 51.87
C THR A 23 -42.79 16.85 51.69
N ASP A 24 -42.59 18.06 51.19
CA ASP A 24 -41.41 18.52 50.44
C ASP A 24 -40.53 19.54 51.20
N THR A 25 -39.30 19.74 50.70
CA THR A 25 -38.35 20.85 50.90
C THR A 25 -37.54 21.03 52.19
N ARG A 26 -36.22 21.16 51.94
CA ARG A 26 -35.16 22.00 52.58
C ARG A 26 -34.28 21.47 53.73
N SER A 27 -32.97 21.61 53.47
CA SER A 27 -31.86 21.87 54.42
C SER A 27 -31.41 20.68 55.28
N SER A 28 -30.21 20.11 55.12
CA SER A 28 -28.92 20.82 55.19
C SER A 28 -27.71 19.93 54.86
N ARG A 29 -26.59 20.58 54.53
CA ARG A 29 -25.17 20.24 54.80
C ARG A 29 -24.62 18.81 54.62
N ASP A 30 -23.48 18.79 53.91
CA ASP A 30 -22.22 18.16 54.32
C ASP A 30 -22.25 16.69 54.76
N ALA A 31 -22.31 15.79 53.78
CA ALA A 31 -21.75 14.45 53.90
C ALA A 31 -21.03 14.08 52.59
N ALA A 32 -19.74 14.42 52.50
CA ALA A 32 -18.86 13.78 51.53
C ALA A 32 -18.52 12.38 52.06
N VAL A 33 -18.98 11.34 51.37
CA VAL A 33 -18.54 9.95 51.58
C VAL A 33 -18.41 9.28 50.21
N ASP A 34 -17.16 9.08 49.81
CA ASP A 34 -16.65 7.95 49.04
C ASP A 34 -17.62 7.21 48.09
N ALA A 35 -17.81 7.76 46.89
CA ALA A 35 -18.08 6.94 45.72
C ALA A 35 -16.73 6.64 45.02
N PRO A 36 -16.31 5.38 44.88
CA PRO A 36 -15.07 5.06 44.18
C PRO A 36 -15.19 5.44 42.71
N ALA A 37 -14.07 5.85 42.10
CA ALA A 37 -13.99 6.05 40.67
C ALA A 37 -14.02 4.69 39.95
N GLU A 38 -15.22 4.17 39.68
CA GLU A 38 -15.39 3.17 38.62
C GLU A 38 -14.89 3.82 37.32
N ALA A 39 -13.78 3.30 36.80
CA ALA A 39 -13.25 3.73 35.53
C ALA A 39 -14.30 3.46 34.46
N VAL A 40 -14.83 4.53 33.84
CA VAL A 40 -15.68 4.42 32.65
C VAL A 40 -14.91 3.62 31.62
N ASP A 41 -15.39 2.42 31.33
CA ASP A 41 -14.72 1.48 30.43
C ASP A 41 -14.88 1.96 28.98
N PHE A 42 -14.01 2.89 28.57
CA PHE A 42 -13.96 3.45 27.21
C PHE A 42 -13.68 2.39 26.13
N THR A 43 -13.42 1.12 26.50
CA THR A 43 -13.32 0.02 25.53
C THR A 43 -14.67 -0.43 24.97
N ARG A 44 -15.79 -0.08 25.63
CA ARG A 44 -17.14 -0.48 25.21
C ARG A 44 -17.93 0.70 24.64
N PRO A 45 -18.38 0.64 23.36
CA PRO A 45 -19.35 1.61 22.88
C PRO A 45 -20.67 1.48 23.68
N PRO A 46 -21.42 2.59 23.88
CA PRO A 46 -22.74 2.52 24.50
C PRO A 46 -23.63 1.48 23.79
N PRO A 47 -24.49 0.71 24.51
CA PRO A 47 -25.27 -0.36 23.89
C PRO A 47 -26.04 0.06 22.63
N ALA A 48 -26.64 1.26 22.67
CA ALA A 48 -27.37 1.85 21.54
C ALA A 48 -26.53 2.08 20.27
N LEU A 49 -25.20 2.12 20.38
CA LEU A 49 -24.25 2.34 19.28
C LEU A 49 -23.46 1.07 18.92
N ASN A 50 -23.62 -0.04 19.64
CA ASN A 50 -22.86 -1.25 19.39
C ASN A 50 -23.31 -1.96 18.10
N PRO A 51 -22.43 -2.17 17.09
CA PRO A 51 -22.77 -2.95 15.90
C PRO A 51 -23.03 -4.44 16.17
N CYS A 52 -22.58 -4.98 17.31
CA CYS A 52 -22.86 -6.35 17.75
C CYS A 52 -24.21 -6.53 18.49
N ASP A 53 -25.03 -5.48 18.66
CA ASP A 53 -26.38 -5.62 19.20
C ASP A 53 -27.20 -6.59 18.33
N ALA A 54 -27.84 -7.59 18.94
CA ALA A 54 -28.63 -8.60 18.25
C ALA A 54 -29.77 -8.03 17.37
N ALA A 55 -30.26 -6.82 17.67
CA ALA A 55 -31.24 -6.10 16.85
C ALA A 55 -30.62 -5.40 15.61
N ARG A 56 -29.29 -5.26 15.58
CA ARG A 56 -28.51 -4.64 14.48
C ARG A 56 -27.78 -5.65 13.59
N ILE A 57 -27.55 -6.87 14.08
CA ILE A 57 -26.96 -7.97 13.30
C ILE A 57 -27.92 -8.40 12.18
N VAL A 58 -27.42 -8.39 10.94
CA VAL A 58 -28.16 -8.81 9.74
C VAL A 58 -27.95 -10.31 9.51
N ASP A 59 -28.89 -11.13 9.98
CA ASP A 59 -28.88 -12.58 9.80
C ASP A 59 -29.20 -12.97 8.34
N LEU A 60 -28.19 -13.35 7.56
CA LEU A 60 -28.31 -13.75 6.15
C LEU A 60 -29.07 -15.05 5.95
N ASP A 61 -29.10 -15.96 6.93
CA ASP A 61 -29.93 -17.16 6.84
C ASP A 61 -31.42 -16.74 6.88
N ARG A 62 -31.74 -15.69 7.66
CA ARG A 62 -33.09 -15.16 7.82
C ARG A 62 -33.52 -14.14 6.76
N VAL A 63 -32.65 -13.24 6.31
CA VAL A 63 -33.01 -12.15 5.36
C VAL A 63 -32.25 -12.18 4.04
N GLY A 64 -31.20 -12.99 3.93
CA GLY A 64 -30.38 -13.09 2.72
C GLY A 64 -31.15 -13.68 1.54
N LEU A 65 -30.85 -13.15 0.37
CA LEU A 65 -31.32 -13.59 -0.94
C LEU A 65 -30.38 -14.68 -1.44
N ALA A 66 -30.88 -15.91 -1.62
CA ALA A 66 -30.07 -16.96 -2.24
C ALA A 66 -29.86 -16.63 -3.72
N THR A 67 -28.62 -16.30 -4.06
CA THR A 67 -28.11 -16.18 -5.44
C THR A 67 -27.44 -17.50 -5.81
N GLY A 68 -27.27 -17.77 -7.12
CA GLY A 68 -26.47 -18.91 -7.58
C GLY A 68 -24.99 -18.87 -7.18
N ARG A 69 -24.53 -17.82 -6.47
CA ARG A 69 -23.16 -17.64 -5.97
C ARG A 69 -23.05 -17.64 -4.44
N GLY A 70 -24.15 -17.60 -3.69
CA GLY A 70 -24.15 -17.43 -2.23
C GLY A 70 -25.33 -16.59 -1.72
N LEU A 71 -25.29 -16.18 -0.45
CA LEU A 71 -26.32 -15.34 0.17
C LEU A 71 -26.01 -13.86 -0.03
N GLY A 72 -26.87 -13.16 -0.77
CA GLY A 72 -26.80 -11.72 -1.03
C GLY A 72 -27.66 -10.89 -0.08
N VAL A 73 -27.23 -9.68 0.25
CA VAL A 73 -28.06 -8.67 0.93
C VAL A 73 -27.74 -7.28 0.39
N VAL A 74 -28.75 -6.41 0.35
CA VAL A 74 -28.58 -4.97 0.14
C VAL A 74 -28.89 -4.28 1.46
N PHE A 75 -27.96 -3.45 1.96
CA PHE A 75 -28.18 -2.64 3.16
C PHE A 75 -27.82 -1.18 2.93
N GLU A 76 -28.46 -0.29 3.71
CA GLU A 76 -28.20 1.14 3.70
C GLU A 76 -27.21 1.49 4.83
N GLN A 77 -25.97 1.81 4.45
CA GLN A 77 -24.90 2.11 5.41
C GLN A 77 -25.13 3.42 6.19
N THR A 78 -26.06 4.27 5.73
CA THR A 78 -26.57 5.42 6.48
C THR A 78 -27.19 5.03 7.82
N ASN A 79 -27.75 3.81 7.91
CA ASN A 79 -28.46 3.29 9.08
C ASN A 79 -27.52 2.55 10.06
N ALA A 80 -26.28 2.27 9.64
CA ALA A 80 -25.24 1.74 10.51
C ALA A 80 -24.86 2.79 11.58
N PRO A 81 -24.54 2.36 12.82
CA PRO A 81 -24.17 3.30 13.88
C PRO A 81 -22.90 4.06 13.49
N GLU A 82 -22.83 5.34 13.84
CA GLU A 82 -21.64 6.17 13.62
C GLU A 82 -20.58 5.87 14.68
N VAL A 83 -20.03 4.67 14.59
CA VAL A 83 -18.94 4.15 15.42
C VAL A 83 -17.80 3.73 14.52
N GLN A 84 -16.58 4.02 14.97
CA GLN A 84 -15.38 3.38 14.47
C GLN A 84 -15.05 2.21 15.39
N ILE A 85 -14.91 0.99 14.83
CA ILE A 85 -14.31 -0.12 15.59
C ILE A 85 -12.80 0.15 15.62
N GLY A 86 -12.40 0.92 16.63
CA GLY A 86 -11.01 1.28 16.92
C GLY A 86 -10.35 0.24 17.84
N PRO A 87 -9.01 0.16 17.85
CA PRO A 87 -8.30 -0.84 18.62
C PRO A 87 -8.26 -0.47 20.10
N THR A 88 -8.77 -1.36 20.94
CA THR A 88 -8.46 -1.38 22.38
C THR A 88 -7.12 -2.09 22.64
N ALA A 89 -6.60 -2.84 21.65
CA ALA A 89 -5.20 -3.27 21.56
C ALA A 89 -4.77 -3.56 20.10
N GLY A 90 -3.98 -2.67 19.47
CA GLY A 90 -3.05 -2.92 18.34
C GLY A 90 -3.47 -3.63 17.02
N GLY A 91 -4.64 -4.25 16.91
CA GLY A 91 -4.95 -5.24 15.86
C GLY A 91 -5.37 -4.70 14.48
N ALA A 92 -5.31 -5.57 13.46
CA ALA A 92 -5.59 -5.27 12.05
C ALA A 92 -7.06 -4.89 11.72
N CYS A 93 -7.96 -4.88 12.72
CA CYS A 93 -9.35 -4.42 12.60
C CYS A 93 -9.50 -2.88 12.46
N ALA A 94 -8.46 -2.12 12.86
CA ALA A 94 -8.55 -0.78 13.49
C ALA A 94 -9.26 0.40 12.77
N ARG A 95 -9.88 0.23 11.60
CA ARG A 95 -10.36 1.35 10.75
C ARG A 95 -11.71 1.16 10.06
N LEU A 96 -12.57 0.24 10.50
CA LEU A 96 -13.94 0.18 9.98
C LEU A 96 -14.82 1.28 10.60
N TYR A 97 -15.23 2.25 9.77
CA TYR A 97 -16.24 3.27 10.10
C TYR A 97 -17.61 2.85 9.56
N ARG A 98 -18.68 3.11 10.35
CA ARG A 98 -20.07 2.71 10.06
C ARG A 98 -20.20 1.21 9.69
N PRO A 99 -19.77 0.30 10.58
CA PRO A 99 -19.83 -1.14 10.34
C PRO A 99 -21.26 -1.68 10.40
N VAL A 100 -21.57 -2.59 9.49
CA VAL A 100 -22.75 -3.48 9.55
C VAL A 100 -22.24 -4.90 9.75
N VAL A 101 -22.76 -5.60 10.76
CA VAL A 101 -22.41 -7.01 11.01
C VAL A 101 -23.42 -7.90 10.30
N LEU A 102 -22.96 -8.68 9.33
CA LEU A 102 -23.71 -9.77 8.72
C LEU A 102 -23.42 -11.06 9.49
N ARG A 103 -24.44 -11.84 9.80
CA ARG A 103 -24.32 -13.18 10.40
C ARG A 103 -24.75 -14.22 9.38
N VAL A 104 -23.95 -15.26 9.18
CA VAL A 104 -24.22 -16.32 8.20
C VAL A 104 -23.85 -17.68 8.77
N ARG A 105 -24.63 -18.71 8.44
CA ARG A 105 -24.22 -20.10 8.64
C ARG A 105 -23.51 -20.60 7.39
N ALA A 106 -22.28 -21.05 7.53
CA ALA A 106 -21.58 -21.74 6.46
C ALA A 106 -22.36 -23.01 6.06
N PRO A 107 -22.84 -23.14 4.81
CA PRO A 107 -23.65 -24.29 4.38
C PRO A 107 -22.81 -25.53 4.01
N ARG A 108 -21.49 -25.42 4.14
CA ARG A 108 -20.46 -26.46 3.96
C ARG A 108 -19.15 -25.96 4.55
N ALA A 109 -18.20 -26.86 4.78
CA ALA A 109 -16.82 -26.46 5.03
C ALA A 109 -16.17 -25.84 3.77
N GLY A 110 -15.30 -24.85 3.95
CA GLY A 110 -14.64 -24.17 2.84
C GLY A 110 -13.96 -22.85 3.23
N MET A 111 -13.74 -21.98 2.26
CA MET A 111 -13.24 -20.61 2.46
C MET A 111 -14.38 -19.60 2.35
N LEU A 112 -14.51 -18.70 3.32
CA LEU A 112 -15.51 -17.64 3.29
C LEU A 112 -15.08 -16.54 2.33
N PHE A 113 -15.85 -16.31 1.28
CA PHE A 113 -15.64 -15.28 0.27
C PHE A 113 -16.74 -14.23 0.34
N VAL A 114 -16.36 -12.96 0.36
CA VAL A 114 -17.29 -11.83 0.36
C VAL A 114 -17.06 -11.01 -0.90
N SER A 115 -18.00 -11.10 -1.83
CA SER A 115 -18.06 -10.23 -2.99
C SER A 115 -18.61 -8.87 -2.56
N LEU A 116 -17.78 -7.84 -2.74
CA LEU A 116 -18.14 -6.44 -2.55
C LEU A 116 -18.31 -5.79 -3.93
N PRO A 117 -19.14 -4.75 -4.08
CA PRO A 117 -19.30 -4.09 -5.36
C PRO A 117 -18.00 -3.34 -5.68
N ARG A 118 -17.54 -3.40 -6.94
CA ARG A 118 -16.37 -2.63 -7.39
C ARG A 118 -16.54 -1.16 -6.97
N GLN A 119 -15.48 -0.59 -6.41
CA GLN A 119 -15.50 0.61 -5.57
C GLN A 119 -16.43 1.73 -6.08
N LEU A 120 -17.32 2.20 -5.19
CA LEU A 120 -18.28 3.27 -5.48
C LEU A 120 -17.62 4.64 -5.75
N ALA A 121 -16.37 4.83 -5.30
CA ALA A 121 -15.52 6.00 -5.58
C ALA A 121 -14.04 5.64 -5.32
N PRO A 122 -13.05 6.30 -5.96
CA PRO A 122 -11.63 5.98 -5.84
C PRO A 122 -10.99 6.25 -4.46
N THR A 123 -11.73 6.85 -3.52
CA THR A 123 -11.21 7.28 -2.21
C THR A 123 -11.80 6.53 -1.00
N ALA A 124 -12.80 5.67 -1.23
CA ALA A 124 -13.51 4.95 -0.17
C ALA A 124 -13.53 3.45 -0.46
N ILE A 125 -12.82 2.67 0.34
CA ILE A 125 -12.76 1.22 0.19
C ILE A 125 -13.75 0.60 1.18
N VAL A 126 -14.84 0.04 0.67
CA VAL A 126 -15.67 -0.88 1.45
C VAL A 126 -14.82 -2.12 1.72
N ARG A 127 -14.73 -2.53 2.98
CA ARG A 127 -13.98 -3.71 3.43
C ARG A 127 -14.89 -4.64 4.18
N ALA A 128 -14.66 -5.93 4.00
CA ALA A 128 -15.16 -6.98 4.86
C ALA A 128 -14.04 -7.43 5.81
N ARG A 129 -14.43 -7.78 7.04
CA ARG A 129 -13.59 -8.44 8.02
C ARG A 129 -14.44 -9.51 8.67
N ARG A 130 -13.94 -10.75 8.75
CA ARG A 130 -14.54 -11.73 9.66
C ARG A 130 -14.25 -11.27 11.07
N THR A 131 -15.25 -11.28 11.93
CA THR A 131 -15.07 -11.04 13.36
C THR A 131 -15.21 -12.35 14.11
N GLU A 132 -14.48 -12.49 15.21
CA GLU A 132 -14.91 -13.40 16.25
C GLU A 132 -16.36 -13.07 16.64
N ARG A 133 -17.12 -14.12 16.94
CA ARG A 133 -18.59 -14.07 17.07
C ARG A 133 -18.98 -12.96 18.03
N CYS A 134 -19.90 -12.07 17.61
CA CYS A 134 -20.52 -11.09 18.49
C CYS A 134 -21.18 -11.85 19.65
N ASP A 135 -20.53 -11.82 20.81
CA ASP A 135 -20.92 -12.57 22.00
C ASP A 135 -21.75 -11.69 22.95
N ALA A 136 -22.18 -12.28 24.08
CA ALA A 136 -22.97 -11.55 25.07
C ALA A 136 -22.19 -10.44 25.81
N SER A 137 -20.85 -10.39 25.68
CA SER A 137 -20.02 -9.30 26.23
C SER A 137 -20.07 -8.04 25.37
N ASN A 138 -20.66 -8.13 24.17
CA ASN A 138 -20.89 -7.04 23.23
C ASN A 138 -19.59 -6.45 22.60
N ALA A 139 -18.43 -7.08 22.79
CA ALA A 139 -17.16 -6.70 22.17
C ALA A 139 -16.80 -7.63 20.99
N ALA A 140 -16.33 -7.08 19.88
CA ALA A 140 -15.74 -7.85 18.78
C ALA A 140 -14.22 -7.93 18.99
N ILE A 141 -13.69 -9.13 19.29
CA ILE A 141 -12.38 -9.27 19.94
C ILE A 141 -11.22 -9.59 18.97
N ALA A 142 -11.46 -10.25 17.83
CA ALA A 142 -10.46 -10.37 16.77
C ALA A 142 -11.05 -10.29 15.36
N CYS A 143 -10.21 -9.90 14.39
CA CYS A 143 -10.51 -9.98 12.97
C CYS A 143 -9.38 -10.66 12.19
N ASP A 144 -9.74 -11.64 11.37
CA ASP A 144 -8.84 -12.19 10.35
C ASP A 144 -8.51 -11.10 9.31
N ALA A 145 -7.23 -11.00 8.92
CA ALA A 145 -6.83 -10.12 7.82
C ALA A 145 -7.36 -10.67 6.49
N PRO A 146 -8.15 -9.90 5.71
CA PRO A 146 -8.72 -10.39 4.47
C PRO A 146 -7.63 -10.54 3.41
N THR A 147 -7.70 -11.63 2.64
CA THR A 147 -6.90 -11.78 1.43
C THR A 147 -7.75 -11.33 0.24
N PRO A 148 -7.34 -10.32 -0.56
CA PRO A 148 -8.07 -9.93 -1.75
C PRO A 148 -8.07 -11.10 -2.75
N TYR A 149 -9.22 -11.39 -3.35
CA TYR A 149 -9.40 -12.56 -4.20
C TYR A 149 -10.36 -12.26 -5.34
N CYS A 150 -10.00 -12.67 -6.56
CA CYS A 150 -10.85 -12.54 -7.73
C CYS A 150 -11.07 -13.93 -8.35
N VAL A 151 -12.33 -14.36 -8.42
CA VAL A 151 -12.73 -15.55 -9.19
C VAL A 151 -12.55 -15.27 -10.68
N SER A 152 -12.85 -14.05 -11.12
CA SER A 152 -12.64 -13.54 -12.46
C SER A 152 -12.49 -12.01 -12.41
N GLU A 153 -12.13 -11.36 -13.52
CA GLU A 153 -12.03 -9.89 -13.56
C GLU A 153 -13.33 -9.19 -13.11
N ALA A 154 -14.49 -9.79 -13.39
CA ALA A 154 -15.81 -9.28 -13.03
C ALA A 154 -16.25 -9.62 -11.60
N LEU A 155 -15.59 -10.58 -10.93
CA LEU A 155 -15.98 -11.07 -9.59
C LEU A 155 -14.77 -11.06 -8.65
N CYS A 156 -14.48 -9.87 -8.12
CA CYS A 156 -13.49 -9.64 -7.07
C CYS A 156 -14.16 -9.40 -5.71
N GLY A 157 -13.49 -9.83 -4.65
CA GLY A 157 -13.95 -9.74 -3.27
C GLY A 157 -12.81 -10.03 -2.30
N GLU A 158 -13.17 -10.44 -1.09
CA GLU A 158 -12.24 -10.69 0.01
C GLU A 158 -12.46 -12.10 0.59
N LEU A 159 -11.39 -12.88 0.72
CA LEU A 159 -11.39 -14.14 1.46
C LEU A 159 -11.11 -13.87 2.93
N LEU A 160 -12.00 -14.36 3.79
CA LEU A 160 -12.02 -14.11 5.23
C LEU A 160 -11.67 -15.36 6.05
N GLY A 161 -10.83 -16.24 5.50
CA GLY A 161 -10.37 -17.47 6.14
C GLY A 161 -11.31 -18.67 5.98
N ALA A 162 -10.91 -19.78 6.60
CA ALA A 162 -11.61 -21.05 6.53
C ALA A 162 -12.78 -21.12 7.52
N VAL A 163 -13.83 -21.84 7.11
CA VAL A 163 -15.05 -22.10 7.88
C VAL A 163 -15.39 -23.60 7.87
N ALA A 164 -15.89 -24.10 8.98
CA ALA A 164 -16.42 -25.46 9.10
C ALA A 164 -17.89 -25.54 8.65
N ASP A 165 -18.36 -26.74 8.32
CA ASP A 165 -19.76 -26.98 7.99
C ASP A 165 -20.67 -26.62 9.17
N GLY A 166 -21.78 -25.92 8.89
CA GLY A 166 -22.71 -25.41 9.89
C GLY A 166 -22.16 -24.30 10.80
N GLN A 167 -20.93 -23.82 10.60
CA GLN A 167 -20.33 -22.78 11.45
C GLN A 167 -21.07 -21.45 11.28
N MET A 168 -21.54 -20.86 12.39
CA MET A 168 -21.99 -19.47 12.42
C MET A 168 -20.77 -18.55 12.35
N VAL A 169 -20.77 -17.62 11.41
CA VAL A 169 -19.71 -16.62 11.23
C VAL A 169 -20.32 -15.23 11.15
N ASP A 170 -19.69 -14.30 11.86
CA ASP A 170 -20.02 -12.88 11.82
C ASP A 170 -19.00 -12.14 10.93
N VAL A 171 -19.50 -11.27 10.05
CA VAL A 171 -18.72 -10.52 9.07
C VAL A 171 -19.06 -9.04 9.23
N ALA A 172 -18.12 -8.24 9.72
CA ALA A 172 -18.24 -6.80 9.76
C ALA A 172 -17.89 -6.20 8.40
N ILE A 173 -18.77 -5.36 7.87
CA ILE A 173 -18.57 -4.63 6.61
C ILE A 173 -18.66 -3.14 6.89
N GLY A 174 -17.59 -2.42 6.59
CA GLY A 174 -17.48 -1.00 6.89
C GLY A 174 -16.63 -0.26 5.86
N LEU A 175 -16.45 1.03 6.10
CA LEU A 175 -15.59 1.89 5.31
C LEU A 175 -14.20 1.95 5.93
N GLU A 176 -13.16 1.54 5.20
CA GLU A 176 -11.78 1.69 5.65
C GLU A 176 -11.26 3.10 5.33
N THR A 177 -11.09 3.92 6.37
CA THR A 177 -10.50 5.26 6.23
C THR A 177 -8.98 5.17 6.06
N SER A 178 -8.54 5.03 4.82
CA SER A 178 -7.11 4.91 4.47
C SER A 178 -6.30 6.18 4.76
N HIS A 179 -6.94 7.33 5.00
CA HIS A 179 -6.29 8.62 5.21
C HIS A 179 -6.62 9.24 6.58
N PRO A 180 -5.62 9.71 7.35
CA PRO A 180 -5.83 10.41 8.63
C PRO A 180 -6.38 11.84 8.48
N ARG A 181 -6.65 12.32 7.26
CA ARG A 181 -7.09 13.70 6.96
C ARG A 181 -8.60 13.83 6.73
N GLY A 182 -9.43 13.09 7.48
CA GLY A 182 -10.88 13.29 7.53
C GLY A 182 -11.59 13.23 6.17
N LEU A 183 -11.46 12.11 5.46
CA LEU A 183 -11.96 11.98 4.10
C LEU A 183 -13.49 11.72 4.08
N LEU A 184 -14.20 12.54 3.31
CA LEU A 184 -15.65 12.49 3.16
C LEU A 184 -16.07 11.28 2.30
N VAL A 185 -16.55 10.23 2.96
CA VAL A 185 -17.21 9.11 2.29
C VAL A 185 -18.72 9.32 2.34
N THR A 186 -19.40 9.16 1.20
CA THR A 186 -20.87 9.15 1.14
C THR A 186 -21.36 7.74 1.50
N PRO A 187 -21.93 7.50 2.69
CA PRO A 187 -22.56 6.21 2.98
C PRO A 187 -23.74 6.00 2.02
N GLY A 188 -23.84 4.81 1.44
CA GLY A 188 -24.84 4.49 0.43
C GLY A 188 -25.48 3.11 0.62
N ARG A 189 -26.22 2.68 -0.40
CA ARG A 189 -26.66 1.28 -0.51
C ARG A 189 -25.48 0.42 -0.95
N VAL A 190 -25.18 -0.61 -0.16
CA VAL A 190 -24.14 -1.59 -0.46
C VAL A 190 -24.82 -2.94 -0.68
N ALA A 191 -24.64 -3.51 -1.88
CA ALA A 191 -25.00 -4.90 -2.19
C ALA A 191 -23.79 -5.78 -1.86
N VAL A 192 -23.97 -6.81 -1.05
CA VAL A 192 -22.90 -7.74 -0.66
C VAL A 192 -23.38 -9.17 -0.85
N SER A 193 -22.55 -10.00 -1.46
CA SER A 193 -22.80 -11.44 -1.62
C SER A 193 -21.75 -12.25 -0.89
N VAL A 194 -22.19 -13.06 0.08
CA VAL A 194 -21.34 -13.92 0.92
C VAL A 194 -21.48 -15.37 0.45
N ALA A 195 -20.35 -16.00 0.18
CA ALA A 195 -20.25 -17.35 -0.37
C ALA A 195 -19.28 -18.20 0.45
N VAL A 196 -19.46 -19.51 0.48
CA VAL A 196 -18.43 -20.44 0.94
C VAL A 196 -17.90 -21.22 -0.26
N LEU A 197 -16.71 -20.84 -0.72
CA LEU A 197 -16.00 -21.53 -1.79
C LEU A 197 -15.44 -22.85 -1.25
N PRO A 198 -15.49 -23.96 -2.01
CA PRO A 198 -14.92 -25.21 -1.55
C PRO A 198 -13.39 -25.08 -1.46
N THR A 199 -12.77 -25.67 -0.45
CA THR A 199 -11.33 -25.84 -0.42
C THR A 199 -10.91 -26.90 -1.45
N LEU A 200 -9.85 -26.62 -2.19
CA LEU A 200 -9.32 -27.50 -3.22
C LEU A 200 -8.44 -28.59 -2.56
N PRO A 201 -8.73 -29.89 -2.76
CA PRO A 201 -7.93 -30.97 -2.19
C PRO A 201 -6.57 -31.11 -2.90
N ALA A 202 -5.66 -31.89 -2.31
CA ALA A 202 -4.37 -32.18 -2.93
C ALA A 202 -4.52 -32.77 -4.34
N GLY A 203 -3.78 -32.25 -5.31
CA GLY A 203 -3.84 -32.63 -6.72
C GLY A 203 -4.91 -31.92 -7.55
N ALA A 204 -5.86 -31.20 -6.94
CA ALA A 204 -6.85 -30.41 -7.67
C ALA A 204 -6.18 -29.23 -8.41
N VAL A 205 -6.72 -28.87 -9.58
CA VAL A 205 -6.24 -27.73 -10.38
C VAL A 205 -6.59 -26.42 -9.67
N CYS A 206 -5.63 -25.49 -9.67
CA CYS A 206 -5.75 -24.15 -9.13
C CYS A 206 -5.12 -23.13 -10.10
N ASP A 207 -5.51 -21.87 -9.99
CA ASP A 207 -4.96 -20.76 -10.78
C ASP A 207 -3.81 -20.10 -9.99
N ASP A 208 -2.61 -20.06 -10.57
CA ASP A 208 -1.43 -19.50 -9.93
C ASP A 208 -1.52 -17.97 -9.74
N ARG A 209 -2.32 -17.29 -10.56
CA ARG A 209 -2.59 -15.84 -10.45
C ARG A 209 -3.52 -15.52 -9.28
N GLN A 210 -4.28 -16.49 -8.79
CA GLN A 210 -5.24 -16.30 -7.68
C GLN A 210 -4.60 -16.55 -6.29
N GLY A 211 -3.32 -16.90 -6.26
CA GLY A 211 -2.53 -17.04 -5.05
C GLY A 211 -2.90 -18.27 -4.20
N LEU A 212 -2.30 -18.34 -3.00
CA LEU A 212 -2.27 -19.51 -2.10
C LEU A 212 -3.63 -19.95 -1.52
N SER A 213 -4.74 -19.32 -1.92
CA SER A 213 -5.87 -19.04 -1.01
C SER A 213 -7.07 -20.00 -1.10
N LEU A 214 -7.15 -20.86 -2.11
CA LEU A 214 -8.21 -21.88 -2.23
C LEU A 214 -7.78 -23.30 -1.85
N CYS A 215 -6.48 -23.61 -1.79
CA CYS A 215 -6.03 -24.94 -1.43
C CYS A 215 -6.40 -25.26 0.04
N ALA A 216 -6.73 -26.51 0.35
CA ALA A 216 -7.02 -26.92 1.72
C ALA A 216 -5.82 -26.66 2.65
N ALA A 217 -6.08 -26.46 3.94
CA ALA A 217 -5.05 -26.06 4.91
C ALA A 217 -3.81 -26.97 4.87
N GLY A 218 -2.61 -26.37 4.77
CA GLY A 218 -1.34 -27.07 4.60
C GLY A 218 -0.96 -27.43 3.16
N LEU A 219 -1.74 -26.99 2.16
CA LEU A 219 -1.43 -27.08 0.74
C LEU A 219 -1.24 -25.68 0.13
N VAL A 220 -0.44 -25.61 -0.94
CA VAL A 220 -0.14 -24.42 -1.74
C VAL A 220 -0.37 -24.72 -3.23
N CYS A 221 -0.68 -23.70 -4.03
CA CYS A 221 -0.90 -23.86 -5.46
C CYS A 221 0.44 -23.92 -6.22
N ASN A 222 0.89 -25.12 -6.60
CA ASN A 222 2.19 -25.32 -7.26
C ASN A 222 2.00 -25.46 -8.79
N PRO A 223 2.65 -24.62 -9.63
CA PRO A 223 2.62 -24.76 -11.08
C PRO A 223 3.33 -26.05 -11.52
N ARG A 224 2.58 -27.02 -12.08
CA ARG A 224 3.13 -28.28 -12.56
C ARG A 224 3.41 -28.24 -14.06
N GLY A 225 4.70 -28.23 -14.42
CA GLY A 225 5.19 -28.55 -15.76
C GLY A 225 5.74 -27.39 -16.57
N ILE A 226 6.50 -27.71 -17.61
CA ILE A 226 6.80 -26.79 -18.71
C ILE A 226 5.67 -26.98 -19.73
N GLY A 227 4.96 -25.92 -20.09
CA GLY A 227 3.99 -25.94 -21.20
C GLY A 227 2.53 -26.28 -20.86
N THR A 228 2.17 -26.55 -19.61
CA THR A 228 0.76 -26.74 -19.18
C THR A 228 0.34 -25.67 -18.19
N ALA A 229 -0.64 -24.84 -18.57
CA ALA A 229 -1.15 -23.71 -17.79
C ALA A 229 -2.05 -24.10 -16.59
N THR A 230 -1.77 -25.22 -15.92
CA THR A 230 -2.57 -25.71 -14.79
C THR A 230 -1.69 -25.97 -13.58
N ALA A 231 -1.69 -25.03 -12.63
CA ALA A 231 -1.15 -25.27 -11.30
C ALA A 231 -2.06 -26.23 -10.53
N ARG A 232 -1.51 -26.88 -9.48
CA ARG A 232 -2.24 -27.84 -8.66
C ARG A 232 -1.90 -27.70 -7.17
N CYS A 233 -2.89 -27.88 -6.31
CA CYS A 233 -2.68 -27.85 -4.85
C CYS A 233 -1.76 -29.01 -4.40
N GLY A 234 -0.70 -28.71 -3.66
CA GLY A 234 0.26 -29.68 -3.14
C GLY A 234 0.91 -29.19 -1.85
N HIS A 235 1.59 -30.06 -1.09
CA HIS A 235 2.30 -29.60 0.11
C HIS A 235 3.53 -28.75 -0.26
N PRO A 236 3.80 -27.64 0.45
CA PRO A 236 4.97 -26.83 0.19
C PRO A 236 6.26 -27.59 0.55
N GLY A 237 7.17 -27.76 -0.42
CA GLY A 237 8.41 -28.52 -0.25
C GLY A 237 8.27 -30.02 -0.52
N GLY A 238 7.27 -30.44 -1.30
CA GLY A 238 7.05 -31.84 -1.66
C GLY A 238 8.10 -32.39 -2.64
N PRO A 239 8.34 -33.71 -2.66
CA PRO A 239 9.21 -34.34 -3.67
C PRO A 239 8.70 -34.05 -5.09
N GLY A 240 9.56 -33.43 -5.91
CA GLY A 240 9.22 -33.00 -7.27
C GLY A 240 8.88 -31.51 -7.43
N ASP A 241 8.93 -30.73 -6.34
CA ASP A 241 8.92 -29.26 -6.44
C ASP A 241 10.13 -28.75 -7.27
N ARG A 242 9.92 -27.64 -7.96
CA ARG A 242 10.82 -27.13 -9.00
C ARG A 242 11.54 -25.87 -8.51
N CYS A 243 12.86 -25.88 -8.58
CA CYS A 243 13.74 -24.75 -8.28
C CYS A 243 14.46 -24.35 -9.57
N ASP A 244 14.33 -23.09 -9.99
CA ASP A 244 14.90 -22.49 -11.22
C ASP A 244 15.11 -23.50 -12.35
N LEU A 245 13.98 -23.95 -12.90
CA LEU A 245 13.83 -24.88 -14.01
C LEU A 245 14.15 -26.37 -13.72
N VAL A 246 14.83 -26.73 -12.64
CA VAL A 246 15.21 -28.12 -12.31
C VAL A 246 14.27 -28.75 -11.27
N ARG A 247 13.97 -30.05 -11.42
CA ARG A 247 13.23 -30.81 -10.38
C ARG A 247 14.20 -31.29 -9.31
N CYS A 248 13.89 -31.04 -8.04
CA CYS A 248 14.70 -31.57 -6.95
C CYS A 248 14.51 -33.10 -6.83
N GLY A 249 15.62 -33.84 -6.75
CA GLY A 249 15.63 -35.28 -6.53
C GLY A 249 15.07 -35.67 -5.15
N ALA A 250 14.75 -36.94 -4.97
CA ALA A 250 14.28 -37.44 -3.68
C ALA A 250 15.29 -37.14 -2.56
N GLY A 251 14.84 -36.51 -1.48
CA GLY A 251 15.70 -36.04 -0.38
C GLY A 251 16.26 -34.61 -0.54
N LEU A 252 15.93 -33.90 -1.63
CA LEU A 252 16.31 -32.50 -1.84
C LEU A 252 15.07 -31.59 -1.75
N ARG A 253 15.21 -30.42 -1.12
CA ARG A 253 14.17 -29.37 -0.99
C ARG A 253 14.55 -28.16 -1.85
N CYS A 254 13.57 -27.52 -2.46
CA CYS A 254 13.76 -26.25 -3.16
C CYS A 254 13.87 -25.09 -2.16
N GLU A 255 14.98 -24.35 -2.18
CA GLU A 255 15.22 -23.20 -1.31
C GLU A 255 16.06 -22.14 -2.05
N GLY A 256 15.43 -21.02 -2.44
CA GLY A 256 16.09 -19.91 -3.13
C GLY A 256 16.83 -20.34 -4.41
N ALA A 257 16.08 -20.76 -5.43
CA ALA A 257 16.56 -21.28 -6.73
C ALA A 257 17.34 -22.61 -6.70
N HIS A 258 17.74 -23.13 -5.54
CA HIS A 258 18.58 -24.34 -5.45
C HIS A 258 17.90 -25.53 -4.76
N CYS A 259 18.23 -26.74 -5.24
CA CYS A 259 17.84 -27.99 -4.60
C CYS A 259 18.86 -28.38 -3.53
N VAL A 260 18.53 -28.13 -2.26
CA VAL A 260 19.40 -28.36 -1.10
C VAL A 260 19.01 -29.61 -0.32
N SER A 261 20.00 -30.35 0.20
CA SER A 261 19.76 -31.40 1.19
C SER A 261 19.44 -30.76 2.56
N PRO A 262 18.29 -31.05 3.19
CA PRO A 262 18.02 -30.60 4.55
C PRO A 262 18.86 -31.40 5.56
N LEU A 263 19.70 -30.70 6.32
CA LEU A 263 20.53 -31.22 7.40
C LEU A 263 19.75 -31.16 8.73
N ALA A 264 19.72 -32.27 9.46
CA ALA A 264 19.10 -32.34 10.78
C ALA A 264 19.87 -31.51 11.83
N PRO A 265 19.21 -31.04 12.92
CA PRO A 265 19.89 -30.46 14.07
C PRO A 265 21.02 -31.36 14.59
N GLY A 266 22.16 -30.77 14.95
CA GLY A 266 23.40 -31.45 15.33
C GLY A 266 24.31 -31.87 14.16
N ALA A 267 23.81 -31.92 12.92
CA ALA A 267 24.64 -32.24 11.75
C ALA A 267 25.67 -31.12 11.47
N ARG A 268 26.87 -31.50 11.01
CA ARG A 268 27.86 -30.53 10.53
C ARG A 268 27.35 -29.85 9.26
N CYS A 269 27.50 -28.53 9.20
CA CYS A 269 27.07 -27.70 8.07
C CYS A 269 28.23 -26.83 7.59
N ILE A 270 28.08 -26.23 6.41
CA ILE A 270 28.99 -25.19 5.90
C ILE A 270 28.16 -23.91 5.75
N PRO A 271 28.55 -22.79 6.40
CA PRO A 271 27.79 -21.56 6.30
C PRO A 271 27.66 -21.10 4.84
N ARG A 272 26.44 -20.76 4.43
CA ARG A 272 26.08 -20.39 3.04
C ARG A 272 26.27 -21.49 1.98
N SER A 273 26.28 -22.77 2.35
CA SER A 273 26.24 -23.87 1.38
C SER A 273 25.01 -23.79 0.46
N THR A 274 25.24 -24.05 -0.83
CA THR A 274 24.23 -24.14 -1.89
C THR A 274 23.78 -25.59 -2.16
N THR A 275 24.39 -26.58 -1.50
CA THR A 275 24.09 -28.02 -1.70
C THR A 275 23.40 -28.66 -0.49
N ALA A 276 23.61 -28.13 0.71
CA ALA A 276 22.99 -28.62 1.94
C ALA A 276 22.77 -27.49 2.94
N ARG A 277 21.56 -27.38 3.50
CA ARG A 277 21.17 -26.35 4.47
C ARG A 277 20.53 -26.98 5.70
N CYS A 278 20.65 -26.32 6.85
CA CYS A 278 19.97 -26.76 8.06
C CYS A 278 18.45 -26.70 7.87
N ALA A 279 17.74 -27.74 8.30
CA ALA A 279 16.29 -27.79 8.20
C ALA A 279 15.68 -26.73 9.13
N SER A 280 14.95 -25.76 8.55
CA SER A 280 14.21 -24.75 9.31
C SER A 280 13.35 -25.39 10.41
N PRO A 281 13.41 -24.90 11.67
CA PRO A 281 13.97 -23.62 12.11
C PRO A 281 15.46 -23.65 12.55
N ALA A 282 16.23 -24.69 12.22
CA ALA A 282 17.66 -24.73 12.55
C ALA A 282 18.51 -23.86 11.61
N GLU A 283 19.49 -23.16 12.18
CA GLU A 283 20.49 -22.35 11.47
C GLU A 283 21.89 -23.00 11.54
N CYS A 284 22.78 -22.64 10.62
CA CYS A 284 24.16 -23.16 10.60
C CYS A 284 25.07 -22.29 11.47
N VAL A 285 25.35 -22.75 12.70
CA VAL A 285 25.98 -21.96 13.76
C VAL A 285 27.35 -22.50 14.13
N ARG A 286 28.24 -21.64 14.65
CA ARG A 286 29.57 -22.07 15.08
C ARG A 286 29.54 -22.56 16.53
N ARG A 287 29.86 -23.83 16.77
CA ARG A 287 30.14 -24.38 18.10
C ARG A 287 31.59 -24.86 18.15
N GLY A 288 32.44 -24.09 18.83
CA GLY A 288 33.89 -24.29 18.83
C GLY A 288 34.52 -24.09 17.44
N GLU A 289 35.23 -25.11 16.96
CA GLU A 289 35.86 -25.10 15.63
C GLU A 289 34.94 -25.59 14.50
N ALA A 290 33.80 -26.21 14.83
CA ALA A 290 32.86 -26.75 13.85
C ALA A 290 31.64 -25.84 13.65
N PHE A 291 31.09 -25.87 12.44
CA PHE A 291 29.75 -25.36 12.17
C PHE A 291 28.75 -26.52 12.23
N VAL A 292 27.66 -26.35 12.98
CA VAL A 292 26.61 -27.35 13.18
C VAL A 292 25.23 -26.71 13.04
N CYS A 293 24.25 -27.49 12.60
CA CYS A 293 22.86 -27.04 12.59
C CYS A 293 22.31 -26.99 14.02
N ALA A 294 21.85 -25.83 14.48
CA ALA A 294 21.24 -25.69 15.80
C ALA A 294 19.95 -24.86 15.72
N LEU A 295 19.01 -25.13 16.62
CA LEU A 295 17.72 -24.43 16.67
C LEU A 295 17.92 -22.98 17.16
N GLY A 296 17.06 -22.07 16.70
CA GLY A 296 16.99 -20.70 17.24
C GLY A 296 16.89 -20.71 18.77
N GLY A 297 17.55 -19.76 19.42
CA GLY A 297 17.68 -19.68 20.88
C GLY A 297 18.84 -20.47 21.49
N SER A 298 19.44 -21.45 20.79
CA SER A 298 20.53 -22.27 21.34
C SER A 298 21.93 -21.65 21.16
N GLU A 299 22.96 -22.15 21.87
CA GLU A 299 24.29 -21.52 21.86
C GLU A 299 24.88 -21.37 20.44
N GLY A 300 25.18 -20.12 20.08
CA GLY A 300 25.68 -19.68 18.76
C GLY A 300 24.59 -19.42 17.71
N ALA A 301 23.32 -19.72 17.98
CA ALA A 301 22.19 -19.48 17.09
C ALA A 301 21.57 -18.10 17.31
N ARG A 302 20.80 -17.63 16.31
CA ARG A 302 20.03 -16.41 16.47
C ARG A 302 19.03 -16.50 17.60
N CYS A 303 18.82 -15.37 18.25
CA CYS A 303 17.75 -15.16 19.21
C CYS A 303 16.38 -15.39 18.57
N ASP A 304 15.51 -16.14 19.25
CA ASP A 304 14.16 -16.37 18.77
C ASP A 304 13.31 -15.11 18.98
N SER A 305 12.91 -14.48 17.86
CA SER A 305 12.09 -13.27 17.83
C SER A 305 10.59 -13.56 17.69
N SER A 306 10.13 -14.81 17.84
CA SER A 306 8.71 -15.16 17.68
C SER A 306 7.82 -14.75 18.85
N ASN A 307 8.39 -14.33 19.99
CA ASN A 307 7.64 -13.80 21.13
C ASN A 307 7.29 -12.31 20.92
N ALA A 308 6.01 -11.98 21.11
CA ALA A 308 5.43 -10.67 20.78
C ALA A 308 6.00 -9.48 21.60
N ASP A 309 6.72 -9.74 22.69
CA ASP A 309 7.28 -8.72 23.59
C ASP A 309 8.63 -8.13 23.11
N GLY A 310 9.16 -8.58 21.96
CA GLY A 310 10.38 -8.01 21.35
C GLY A 310 11.69 -8.32 22.07
N VAL A 311 11.65 -9.15 23.13
CA VAL A 311 12.85 -9.68 23.79
C VAL A 311 13.21 -11.02 23.15
N GLY A 312 14.35 -11.06 22.46
CA GLY A 312 14.87 -12.29 21.87
C GLY A 312 15.07 -13.39 22.92
N SER A 313 14.49 -14.56 22.66
CA SER A 313 14.53 -15.72 23.56
C SER A 313 15.73 -16.61 23.26
N CYS A 314 16.47 -16.97 24.32
CA CYS A 314 17.56 -17.95 24.30
C CYS A 314 17.30 -19.08 25.29
N GLU A 315 17.96 -20.23 25.11
CA GLU A 315 17.91 -21.36 26.06
C GLU A 315 18.38 -20.91 27.46
N PRO A 316 17.81 -21.48 28.55
CA PRO A 316 18.14 -21.06 29.91
C PRO A 316 19.64 -21.12 30.21
N GLY A 317 20.21 -19.97 30.58
CA GLY A 317 21.65 -19.81 30.83
C GLY A 317 22.42 -19.13 29.69
N LEU A 318 21.75 -18.77 28.59
CA LEU A 318 22.27 -17.93 27.50
C LEU A 318 21.56 -16.57 27.48
N ALA A 319 22.15 -15.59 26.78
CA ALA A 319 21.56 -14.28 26.53
C ALA A 319 21.87 -13.83 25.10
N CYS A 320 21.02 -12.97 24.53
CA CYS A 320 21.31 -12.29 23.27
C CYS A 320 22.50 -11.34 23.42
N ASP A 321 23.56 -11.55 22.64
CA ASP A 321 24.60 -10.56 22.43
C ASP A 321 24.21 -9.54 21.34
N ALA A 322 25.07 -8.55 21.12
CA ALA A 322 24.83 -7.47 20.16
C ALA A 322 24.91 -7.92 18.68
N THR A 323 25.09 -9.21 18.41
CA THR A 323 25.04 -9.80 17.05
C THR A 323 23.75 -10.61 16.82
N ASP A 324 22.74 -10.41 17.69
CA ASP A 324 21.49 -11.20 17.76
C ASP A 324 21.74 -12.70 17.97
N SER A 325 22.88 -13.09 18.56
CA SER A 325 23.25 -14.48 18.81
C SER A 325 23.13 -14.83 20.30
N CYS A 326 22.71 -16.06 20.60
CA CYS A 326 22.61 -16.57 21.96
C CYS A 326 23.98 -17.05 22.45
N SER A 327 24.56 -16.34 23.41
CA SER A 327 25.86 -16.67 24.01
C SER A 327 25.79 -16.71 25.55
N PRO A 328 26.71 -17.42 26.24
CA PRO A 328 26.71 -17.46 27.70
C PRO A 328 26.96 -16.05 28.25
N PRO A 329 26.10 -15.53 29.15
CA PRO A 329 26.24 -14.18 29.65
C PRO A 329 27.55 -14.04 30.43
N GLY A 330 28.22 -12.90 30.26
CA GLY A 330 29.34 -12.52 31.11
C GLY A 330 28.94 -12.63 32.58
N ASN A 331 29.77 -13.35 33.36
CA ASN A 331 29.63 -13.43 34.81
C ASN A 331 29.57 -12.02 35.42
N ARG A 332 28.91 -11.84 36.57
CA ARG A 332 28.53 -10.52 37.15
C ARG A 332 29.67 -9.52 37.38
N THR A 333 30.94 -9.91 37.23
CA THR A 333 32.15 -9.07 37.31
C THR A 333 33.12 -9.30 36.15
N GLY A 334 32.66 -9.97 35.09
CA GLY A 334 33.44 -10.39 33.94
C GLY A 334 33.80 -9.25 32.99
N VAL A 335 34.75 -9.54 32.10
CA VAL A 335 35.07 -8.66 30.98
C VAL A 335 33.93 -8.72 29.95
N CYS A 336 33.42 -7.55 29.57
CA CYS A 336 32.43 -7.38 28.53
C CYS A 336 33.00 -6.54 27.39
N ASP A 337 32.45 -6.73 26.20
CA ASP A 337 32.80 -6.01 24.98
C ASP A 337 31.60 -6.08 24.01
N ALA A 338 31.77 -5.67 22.76
CA ALA A 338 30.72 -5.72 21.73
C ALA A 338 30.22 -7.15 21.41
N THR A 339 30.92 -8.19 21.86
CA THR A 339 30.60 -9.62 21.62
C THR A 339 30.23 -10.38 22.89
N ARG A 340 30.39 -9.79 24.08
CA ARG A 340 29.97 -10.36 25.37
C ARG A 340 29.01 -9.46 26.11
N ALA A 341 27.72 -9.79 26.01
CA ALA A 341 26.68 -9.21 26.84
C ALA A 341 26.84 -9.59 28.33
N CYS A 342 26.42 -8.69 29.20
CA CYS A 342 26.38 -8.92 30.63
C CYS A 342 25.11 -9.67 31.05
N ALA A 343 25.17 -10.41 32.15
CA ALA A 343 23.98 -11.02 32.76
C ALA A 343 22.86 -9.99 33.00
N ALA A 344 21.61 -10.41 32.74
CA ALA A 344 20.42 -9.55 32.73
C ALA A 344 20.37 -8.53 33.89
N GLY A 345 20.08 -7.27 33.55
CA GLY A 345 20.09 -6.12 34.46
C GLY A 345 21.46 -5.47 34.70
N SER A 346 22.57 -6.15 34.40
CA SER A 346 23.93 -5.59 34.53
C SER A 346 24.33 -4.84 33.25
N ARG A 347 25.01 -3.70 33.39
CA ARG A 347 25.47 -2.89 32.25
C ARG A 347 26.95 -3.14 31.97
N CYS A 348 27.34 -3.20 30.70
CA CYS A 348 28.76 -3.14 30.33
C CYS A 348 29.27 -1.71 30.48
N VAL A 349 30.21 -1.48 31.39
CA VAL A 349 30.79 -0.16 31.68
C VAL A 349 32.17 -0.05 31.03
N PRO A 350 32.45 1.04 30.27
CA PRO A 350 33.76 1.27 29.69
C PRO A 350 34.86 1.25 30.74
N GLY A 351 35.93 0.52 30.45
CA GLY A 351 37.11 0.37 31.28
C GLY A 351 38.22 -0.32 30.48
N ASN A 352 39.39 -0.52 31.08
CA ASN A 352 40.46 -1.30 30.45
C ASN A 352 40.87 -2.47 31.36
N PRO A 353 40.31 -3.69 31.17
CA PRO A 353 39.21 -4.03 30.25
C PRO A 353 37.85 -3.52 30.74
N ALA A 354 36.86 -3.41 29.85
CA ALA A 354 35.48 -3.05 30.18
C ALA A 354 34.81 -4.19 30.97
N ARG A 355 33.90 -3.85 31.89
CA ARG A 355 33.36 -4.83 32.86
C ARG A 355 31.85 -4.73 33.04
N CYS A 356 31.24 -5.86 33.32
CA CYS A 356 29.85 -5.91 33.77
C CYS A 356 29.72 -5.31 35.18
N VAL A 357 28.85 -4.32 35.32
CA VAL A 357 28.48 -3.71 36.60
C VAL A 357 27.01 -4.01 36.89
N PRO A 358 26.67 -4.57 38.06
CA PRO A 358 25.28 -4.85 38.45
C PRO A 358 24.46 -3.55 38.59
N PRO A 359 23.13 -3.63 38.48
CA PRO A 359 22.27 -2.47 38.74
C PRO A 359 22.43 -2.02 40.21
N GLY A 360 22.38 -0.70 40.42
CA GLY A 360 22.62 -0.03 41.70
C GLY A 360 24.07 0.37 41.97
N PHE A 361 25.06 -0.18 41.26
CA PHE A 361 26.49 0.11 41.48
C PHE A 361 27.05 1.15 40.49
N ALA A 362 28.22 1.73 40.77
CA ALA A 362 28.79 2.84 40.00
C ALA A 362 29.04 2.48 38.53
N GLY A 363 28.38 3.18 37.61
CA GLY A 363 28.33 2.89 36.16
C GLY A 363 27.23 1.89 35.75
N GLY A 364 26.67 1.14 36.69
CA GLY A 364 25.52 0.27 36.51
C GLY A 364 24.19 1.03 36.45
N SER A 365 23.13 0.33 36.08
CA SER A 365 21.81 0.93 35.91
C SER A 365 21.12 1.24 37.24
N CYS A 366 20.34 2.32 37.31
CA CYS A 366 19.53 2.62 38.51
C CYS A 366 18.50 1.51 38.80
N VAL A 367 18.32 1.16 40.08
CA VAL A 367 17.27 0.24 40.53
C VAL A 367 15.97 1.03 40.67
N ARG A 368 14.82 0.43 40.33
CA ARG A 368 13.51 1.04 40.58
C ARG A 368 12.87 0.41 41.81
N GLU A 369 12.72 1.21 42.86
CA GLU A 369 12.03 0.84 44.10
C GLU A 369 10.78 1.71 44.24
N GLY A 370 9.63 1.16 43.83
CA GLY A 370 8.38 1.92 43.67
C GLY A 370 8.51 2.98 42.55
N GLU A 371 8.11 4.22 42.85
CA GLU A 371 8.27 5.35 41.93
C GLU A 371 9.67 6.00 41.95
N ARG A 372 10.56 5.56 42.86
CA ARG A 372 11.90 6.14 43.01
C ARG A 372 12.96 5.29 42.31
N LEU A 373 13.96 5.98 41.76
CA LEU A 373 15.18 5.37 41.25
C LEU A 373 16.25 5.46 42.34
N THR A 374 16.82 4.32 42.71
CA THR A 374 17.81 4.19 43.79
C THR A 374 19.12 3.58 43.29
N CYS A 375 20.19 3.92 44.01
CA CYS A 375 21.54 3.40 43.82
C CYS A 375 22.11 3.00 45.19
N ALA A 376 23.19 2.24 45.19
CA ALA A 376 23.93 1.91 46.41
C ALA A 376 24.46 3.17 47.11
N GLU A 377 24.71 3.07 48.42
CA GLU A 377 25.12 4.18 49.27
C GLU A 377 26.34 4.94 48.70
N GLY A 378 26.29 6.28 48.72
CA GLY A 378 27.31 7.14 48.12
C GLY A 378 27.17 7.36 46.60
N LEU A 379 26.14 6.82 45.95
CA LEU A 379 25.85 7.02 44.53
C LEU A 379 24.48 7.70 44.31
N VAL A 380 24.32 8.38 43.18
CA VAL A 380 23.06 9.00 42.72
C VAL A 380 22.78 8.66 41.26
N CYS A 381 21.50 8.66 40.86
CA CYS A 381 21.12 8.52 39.46
C CYS A 381 21.44 9.81 38.69
N ALA A 382 22.24 9.70 37.63
CA ALA A 382 22.64 10.84 36.81
C ALA A 382 21.45 11.50 36.12
N ARG A 383 21.21 12.80 36.37
CA ARG A 383 20.07 13.58 35.85
C ARG A 383 20.02 13.62 34.32
N SER A 384 21.18 13.55 33.66
CA SER A 384 21.30 13.60 32.20
C SER A 384 20.78 12.35 31.48
N SER A 385 20.65 11.22 32.19
CA SER A 385 20.29 9.93 31.58
C SER A 385 19.22 9.15 32.34
N ASN A 386 18.90 9.51 33.59
CA ASN A 386 17.95 8.83 34.49
C ASN A 386 18.13 7.31 34.62
N THR A 387 19.29 6.77 34.23
CA THR A 387 19.49 5.34 34.03
C THR A 387 20.85 4.83 34.52
N VAL A 388 21.69 5.68 35.13
CA VAL A 388 23.06 5.32 35.54
C VAL A 388 23.37 5.83 36.93
N CYS A 389 23.91 4.97 37.79
CA CYS A 389 24.42 5.35 39.11
C CYS A 389 25.83 5.94 38.99
N VAL A 390 26.02 7.19 39.41
CA VAL A 390 27.33 7.90 39.45
C VAL A 390 27.69 8.28 40.89
N PRO A 391 28.98 8.48 41.22
CA PRO A 391 29.38 8.91 42.56
C PRO A 391 28.74 10.24 42.96
N ALA A 392 28.19 10.30 44.17
CA ALA A 392 27.65 11.51 44.76
C ALA A 392 28.78 12.36 45.36
N LEU A 393 29.00 13.55 44.80
CA LEU A 393 30.00 14.50 45.30
C LEU A 393 29.50 15.22 46.54
N ALA A 394 30.36 15.30 47.57
CA ALA A 394 30.15 16.12 48.75
C ALA A 394 30.33 17.62 48.46
N ALA A 395 29.87 18.47 49.39
CA ALA A 395 30.04 19.92 49.27
C ALA A 395 31.54 20.31 49.18
N GLY A 396 31.85 21.26 48.29
CA GLY A 396 33.19 21.74 48.00
C GLY A 396 33.98 20.92 46.96
N ALA A 397 33.55 19.69 46.66
CA ALA A 397 34.19 18.82 45.66
C ALA A 397 34.02 19.36 44.24
N ALA A 398 35.00 19.10 43.37
CA ALA A 398 34.98 19.59 41.98
C ALA A 398 33.96 18.80 41.13
N CYS A 399 33.21 19.51 40.29
CA CYS A 399 32.18 18.98 39.40
C CYS A 399 32.27 19.64 38.02
N GLU A 400 31.64 19.07 37.02
CA GLU A 400 31.71 19.55 35.63
C GLU A 400 30.31 19.61 35.02
N VAL A 401 29.99 20.69 34.31
CA VAL A 401 28.60 21.04 33.95
C VAL A 401 28.14 20.36 32.66
N ASP A 402 29.08 19.97 31.78
CA ASP A 402 28.80 19.70 30.36
C ASP A 402 29.09 18.25 29.90
N ASN A 403 29.45 17.32 30.80
CA ASN A 403 29.87 15.96 30.43
C ASN A 403 28.88 14.85 30.86
N LEU A 404 28.47 14.02 29.89
CA LEU A 404 27.51 12.89 29.97
C LEU A 404 27.94 11.68 30.84
N GLY A 405 28.84 11.89 31.80
CA GLY A 405 29.34 10.88 32.73
C GLY A 405 30.17 11.44 33.89
N GLY A 406 30.11 12.75 34.14
CA GLY A 406 30.79 13.36 35.29
C GLY A 406 30.12 12.96 36.61
N PRO A 407 30.87 12.95 37.74
CA PRO A 407 30.29 12.72 39.05
C PRO A 407 29.35 13.88 39.43
N GLU A 408 28.14 13.57 39.87
CA GLU A 408 27.10 14.55 40.15
C GLU A 408 27.11 14.98 41.62
N CYS A 409 26.68 16.22 41.87
CA CYS A 409 26.54 16.74 43.22
C CYS A 409 25.46 15.98 44.00
N GLY A 410 25.78 15.59 45.24
CA GLY A 410 24.88 14.84 46.10
C GLY A 410 23.55 15.57 46.40
N PRO A 411 22.56 14.88 46.99
CA PRO A 411 21.24 15.47 47.24
C PRO A 411 21.33 16.78 48.04
N GLY A 412 20.67 17.84 47.54
CA GLY A 412 20.73 19.19 48.12
C GLY A 412 21.92 20.07 47.67
N LEU A 413 22.77 19.57 46.77
CA LEU A 413 23.91 20.29 46.20
C LEU A 413 23.73 20.54 44.70
N VAL A 414 24.26 21.66 44.19
CA VAL A 414 24.30 21.98 42.75
C VAL A 414 25.72 22.30 42.31
N CYS A 415 26.06 21.92 41.08
CA CYS A 415 27.36 22.23 40.50
C CYS A 415 27.42 23.71 40.10
N SER A 416 28.24 24.49 40.81
CA SER A 416 28.42 25.92 40.56
C SER A 416 29.90 26.30 40.60
N PHE A 417 30.36 27.06 39.61
CA PHE A 417 31.79 27.34 39.38
C PHE A 417 32.69 26.09 39.43
N ARG A 418 32.22 24.98 38.85
CA ARG A 418 32.88 23.66 38.89
C ARG A 418 33.11 23.10 40.30
N ARG A 419 32.30 23.48 41.30
CA ARG A 419 32.26 22.84 42.62
C ARG A 419 30.82 22.59 43.08
N CYS A 420 30.60 21.50 43.81
CA CYS A 420 29.31 21.23 44.42
C CYS A 420 29.08 22.15 45.62
N ALA A 421 28.13 23.06 45.50
CA ALA A 421 27.77 24.01 46.56
C ALA A 421 26.40 23.66 47.16
N VAL A 422 26.20 23.97 48.44
CA VAL A 422 24.89 23.91 49.08
C VAL A 422 24.05 25.06 48.55
N THR A 423 23.16 24.77 47.61
CA THR A 423 22.20 25.76 47.11
C THR A 423 21.24 26.16 48.21
N GLY A 424 21.06 27.47 48.40
CA GLY A 424 19.99 28.00 49.23
C GLY A 424 20.34 29.24 50.05
N ALA A 425 21.55 29.34 50.58
CA ALA A 425 21.94 30.43 51.48
C ALA A 425 22.25 31.75 50.75
N ALA A 426 22.25 32.87 51.48
CA ALA A 426 22.58 34.19 50.92
C ALA A 426 24.02 34.20 50.35
N GLU A 427 24.25 34.98 49.30
CA GLU A 427 25.50 35.04 48.51
C GLU A 427 25.87 33.74 47.75
N GLN A 428 25.18 32.61 47.96
CA GLN A 428 25.45 31.36 47.23
C GLN A 428 25.13 31.51 45.74
N PRO A 429 25.95 30.97 44.83
CA PRO A 429 25.70 31.11 43.40
C PRO A 429 24.59 30.20 42.88
N CYS A 430 23.82 30.71 41.91
CA CYS A 430 22.64 30.06 41.31
C CYS A 430 22.76 29.99 39.77
N THR A 431 21.99 29.11 39.12
CA THR A 431 22.27 28.72 37.71
C THR A 431 21.90 29.79 36.69
N GLN A 432 22.55 29.71 35.52
CA GLN A 432 22.46 30.72 34.45
C GLN A 432 21.04 30.88 33.86
N THR A 433 20.19 29.85 34.00
CA THR A 433 18.77 29.86 33.61
C THR A 433 17.83 30.57 34.59
N GLY A 434 18.34 31.13 35.69
CA GLY A 434 17.58 32.04 36.58
C GLY A 434 16.37 31.42 37.27
N ARG A 435 16.36 30.10 37.49
CA ARG A 435 15.21 29.41 38.11
C ARG A 435 15.20 29.67 39.62
N GLN A 436 14.07 30.15 40.13
CA GLN A 436 13.86 30.48 41.54
C GLN A 436 14.01 29.28 42.50
N GLN A 437 13.99 28.05 41.96
CA GLN A 437 14.16 26.79 42.71
C GLN A 437 15.59 26.59 43.25
N ASP A 438 16.58 27.36 42.79
CA ASP A 438 17.99 27.24 43.23
C ASP A 438 18.29 27.98 44.57
N CYS A 439 17.36 28.80 45.07
CA CYS A 439 17.53 29.62 46.27
C CYS A 439 16.46 29.30 47.32
N VAL A 440 16.81 29.31 48.62
CA VAL A 440 15.84 29.11 49.70
C VAL A 440 15.09 30.42 49.93
N ALA A 441 13.76 30.38 49.85
CA ALA A 441 12.91 31.54 50.11
C ALA A 441 13.24 32.16 51.49
N PRO A 442 13.40 33.49 51.60
CA PRO A 442 12.98 34.53 50.66
C PRO A 442 14.04 35.00 49.65
N LEU A 443 15.15 34.27 49.48
CA LEU A 443 16.24 34.67 48.58
C LEU A 443 15.87 34.42 47.11
N THR A 444 16.33 35.30 46.22
CA THR A 444 16.12 35.20 44.76
C THR A 444 17.45 35.22 44.02
N CYS A 445 17.50 34.51 42.89
CA CYS A 445 18.69 34.44 42.05
C CYS A 445 18.87 35.76 41.28
N ASN A 446 19.80 36.62 41.73
CA ASN A 446 20.11 37.91 41.13
C ASN A 446 21.61 37.96 40.78
N ALA A 447 21.94 38.32 39.53
CA ALA A 447 23.30 38.32 39.01
C ALA A 447 24.11 37.03 39.33
N TYR A 448 23.45 35.87 39.21
CA TYR A 448 23.98 34.54 39.53
C TYR A 448 24.33 34.30 41.01
N ARG A 449 23.80 35.08 41.95
CA ARG A 449 23.82 34.79 43.40
C ARG A 449 22.42 34.85 44.03
N CYS A 450 22.15 33.99 44.99
CA CYS A 450 20.99 34.05 45.86
C CYS A 450 21.15 35.24 46.82
N SER A 451 20.54 36.38 46.51
CA SER A 451 20.51 37.54 47.41
C SER A 451 19.10 37.76 47.93
N LEU A 452 18.95 38.58 48.97
CA LEU A 452 17.68 39.28 49.13
C LEU A 452 17.54 40.22 47.93
N GLY A 453 16.38 40.21 47.28
CA GLY A 453 16.08 41.23 46.28
C GLY A 453 16.06 42.63 46.93
N PRO A 454 16.42 43.71 46.22
CA PRO A 454 16.36 45.07 46.75
C PRO A 454 15.04 45.38 47.49
N GLY A 455 15.20 46.03 48.64
CA GLY A 455 14.14 46.47 49.55
C GLY A 455 13.48 47.78 49.11
N GLU A 456 12.51 48.26 49.87
CA GLU A 456 11.73 49.44 49.49
C GLU A 456 12.59 50.70 49.45
N GLY A 457 12.55 51.42 48.33
CA GLY A 457 13.41 52.57 48.03
C GLY A 457 14.74 52.23 47.35
N GLU A 458 15.13 50.97 47.25
CA GLU A 458 16.40 50.55 46.62
C GLU A 458 16.28 50.37 45.10
N ARG A 459 17.39 50.57 44.38
CA ARG A 459 17.39 50.46 42.91
C ARG A 459 17.30 49.01 42.43
N CYS A 460 16.56 48.81 41.34
CA CYS A 460 16.34 47.51 40.71
C CYS A 460 16.54 47.59 39.20
N THR A 461 17.04 46.50 38.60
CA THR A 461 17.50 46.46 37.20
C THR A 461 16.57 45.69 36.25
N VAL A 462 15.66 44.87 36.77
CA VAL A 462 14.66 44.11 35.97
C VAL A 462 13.35 43.94 36.74
N ARG A 463 12.23 43.80 36.01
CA ARG A 463 10.92 43.46 36.59
C ARG A 463 10.99 42.07 37.24
N GLY A 464 10.96 42.03 38.58
CA GLY A 464 11.10 40.81 39.38
C GLY A 464 12.31 40.79 40.32
N ALA A 465 13.22 41.77 40.23
CA ALA A 465 14.41 41.80 41.10
C ALA A 465 14.11 42.15 42.57
N CYS A 466 13.00 42.82 42.87
CA CYS A 466 12.68 43.31 44.22
C CYS A 466 12.24 42.19 45.17
N ARG A 467 12.45 42.40 46.47
CA ARG A 467 11.94 41.48 47.51
C ARG A 467 10.40 41.50 47.53
N PRO A 468 9.69 40.36 47.40
CA PRO A 468 8.24 40.31 47.53
C PRO A 468 7.76 40.90 48.87
N PRO A 469 6.66 41.69 48.91
CA PRO A 469 5.70 41.96 47.83
C PRO A 469 6.08 43.14 46.90
N LEU A 470 7.26 43.75 47.08
CA LEU A 470 7.68 44.93 46.35
C LEU A 470 7.82 44.65 44.85
N ARG A 471 7.45 45.62 44.01
CA ARG A 471 7.65 45.56 42.55
C ARG A 471 8.63 46.66 42.10
N CYS A 472 9.38 46.37 41.03
CA CYS A 472 10.36 47.29 40.47
C CYS A 472 9.64 48.32 39.59
N ASP A 473 9.59 49.57 40.06
CA ASP A 473 8.90 50.68 39.38
C ASP A 473 9.82 51.90 39.25
N ALA A 474 9.92 52.46 38.03
CA ALA A 474 10.89 53.49 37.68
C ALA A 474 12.35 53.21 38.18
N TRP A 475 12.79 51.94 38.08
CA TRP A 475 14.09 51.43 38.57
C TRP A 475 14.29 51.48 40.10
N VAL A 476 13.20 51.58 40.87
CA VAL A 476 13.22 51.53 42.34
C VAL A 476 12.16 50.54 42.85
N CYS A 477 12.50 49.73 43.85
CA CYS A 477 11.57 48.80 44.48
C CYS A 477 10.59 49.55 45.38
N ARG A 478 9.28 49.31 45.21
CA ARG A 478 8.22 49.93 46.01
C ARG A 478 7.10 48.94 46.31
N THR A 479 6.44 49.11 47.44
CA THR A 479 5.21 48.38 47.76
C THR A 479 4.10 48.84 46.82
N PRO A 480 3.39 47.93 46.13
CA PRO A 480 2.22 48.29 45.35
C PRO A 480 1.13 48.97 46.21
N GLY A 481 0.34 49.84 45.59
CA GLY A 481 -0.70 50.60 46.29
C GLY A 481 -1.98 49.80 46.52
N GLY A 482 -2.33 49.54 47.79
CA GLY A 482 -3.63 48.98 48.17
C GLY A 482 -4.80 49.96 47.95
N PRO A 483 -6.06 49.54 48.18
CA PRO A 483 -7.24 50.36 47.89
C PRO A 483 -7.21 51.73 48.58
N GLY A 484 -7.32 52.80 47.80
CA GLY A 484 -7.24 54.19 48.24
C GLY A 484 -5.83 54.78 48.33
N ALA A 485 -4.77 53.99 48.14
CA ALA A 485 -3.39 54.49 48.13
C ALA A 485 -3.13 55.41 46.93
N LEU A 486 -2.24 56.41 47.09
CA LEU A 486 -1.95 57.37 46.03
C LEU A 486 -1.09 56.75 44.92
N CYS A 487 -1.56 56.86 43.69
CA CYS A 487 -0.88 56.41 42.48
C CYS A 487 -0.83 57.57 41.47
N ARG A 488 0.36 57.84 40.95
CA ARG A 488 0.67 58.88 39.94
C ARG A 488 1.80 58.34 39.09
N GLU A 489 2.15 58.98 37.98
CA GLU A 489 3.23 58.55 37.06
C GLU A 489 4.63 58.34 37.69
N ARG A 490 4.82 58.62 38.99
CA ARG A 490 6.05 58.37 39.77
C ARG A 490 5.81 57.75 41.17
N ALA A 491 4.63 57.18 41.40
CA ALA A 491 4.19 56.57 42.66
C ALA A 491 3.58 55.18 42.37
N PRO A 492 3.68 54.21 43.30
CA PRO A 492 3.63 52.80 42.94
C PRO A 492 2.30 52.38 42.31
N ARG A 493 2.41 51.50 41.31
CA ARG A 493 1.27 50.81 40.69
C ARG A 493 0.44 50.08 41.76
N CYS A 494 -0.86 50.00 41.52
CA CYS A 494 -1.80 49.41 42.47
C CYS A 494 -1.66 47.89 42.59
N ASP A 495 -2.21 47.32 43.67
CA ASP A 495 -2.30 45.87 43.86
C ASP A 495 -3.07 45.18 42.71
N GLU A 496 -2.80 43.88 42.53
CA GLU A 496 -3.35 43.10 41.43
C GLU A 496 -4.88 42.98 41.55
N GLY A 497 -5.61 43.45 40.52
CA GLY A 497 -7.07 43.64 40.57
C GLY A 497 -7.52 45.07 40.90
N LEU A 498 -6.60 46.01 41.12
CA LEU A 498 -6.86 47.44 41.28
C LEU A 498 -6.23 48.25 40.13
N GLY A 499 -6.93 49.28 39.66
CA GLY A 499 -6.43 50.30 38.74
C GLY A 499 -6.24 51.66 39.42
N CYS A 500 -5.42 52.52 38.80
CA CYS A 500 -5.21 53.88 39.27
C CYS A 500 -6.25 54.84 38.66
N SER A 501 -7.05 55.52 39.49
CA SER A 501 -8.09 56.48 39.08
C SER A 501 -8.23 57.59 40.14
N ASP A 502 -8.36 58.85 39.72
CA ASP A 502 -8.32 60.04 40.59
C ASP A 502 -7.08 60.09 41.52
N ASP A 503 -5.91 59.79 40.94
CA ASP A 503 -4.65 59.59 41.67
C ASP A 503 -4.71 58.52 42.79
N ARG A 504 -5.69 57.61 42.80
CA ARG A 504 -5.84 56.58 43.84
C ARG A 504 -6.16 55.19 43.30
N CYS A 505 -5.68 54.18 44.00
CA CYS A 505 -5.92 52.79 43.66
C CYS A 505 -7.37 52.37 43.97
N ARG A 506 -8.12 51.92 42.98
CA ARG A 506 -9.52 51.46 43.09
C ARG A 506 -9.69 50.13 42.34
N PRO A 507 -10.71 49.30 42.62
CA PRO A 507 -10.95 48.06 41.89
C PRO A 507 -10.95 48.27 40.37
N ALA A 508 -10.27 47.39 39.64
CA ALA A 508 -10.06 47.54 38.20
C ALA A 508 -11.41 47.60 37.47
N SER A 509 -11.61 48.68 36.73
CA SER A 509 -12.87 48.96 36.05
C SER A 509 -13.14 47.90 34.98
N ALA A 510 -14.25 47.17 35.08
CA ALA A 510 -14.64 46.19 34.07
C ALA A 510 -14.88 46.84 32.68
N VAL A 511 -14.74 46.07 31.61
CA VAL A 511 -15.03 46.54 30.25
C VAL A 511 -16.46 47.08 30.18
N GLY A 512 -16.62 48.29 29.62
CA GLY A 512 -17.92 48.97 29.54
C GLY A 512 -18.32 49.79 30.77
N THR A 513 -17.49 49.86 31.82
CA THR A 513 -17.65 50.82 32.94
C THR A 513 -17.69 52.25 32.39
N PRO A 514 -18.66 53.10 32.80
CA PRO A 514 -18.69 54.50 32.39
C PRO A 514 -17.51 55.28 32.98
N CYS A 515 -16.84 56.02 32.11
CA CYS A 515 -15.86 57.03 32.47
C CYS A 515 -16.40 58.42 32.09
N SER A 516 -15.90 59.47 32.73
CA SER A 516 -15.93 60.81 32.14
C SER A 516 -14.96 60.84 30.95
N SER A 517 -14.80 61.97 30.25
CA SER A 517 -13.83 62.11 29.15
C SER A 517 -12.35 61.98 29.57
N ASP A 518 -12.08 61.72 30.86
CA ASP A 518 -10.76 61.48 31.42
C ASP A 518 -10.32 60.01 31.27
N PRO A 519 -9.20 59.72 30.58
CA PRO A 519 -8.72 58.36 30.38
C PRO A 519 -8.27 57.64 31.66
N SER A 520 -8.02 58.35 32.76
CA SER A 520 -7.54 57.76 34.03
C SER A 520 -8.59 56.95 34.80
N VAL A 521 -9.87 56.99 34.41
CA VAL A 521 -10.91 56.15 35.02
C VAL A 521 -10.80 54.67 34.60
N CYS A 522 -10.07 54.39 33.52
CA CYS A 522 -9.94 53.07 32.93
C CYS A 522 -8.58 52.43 33.22
N THR A 523 -8.59 51.17 33.64
CA THR A 523 -7.40 50.43 34.04
C THR A 523 -6.71 49.79 32.82
N GLU A 524 -5.42 50.07 32.58
CA GLU A 524 -4.68 49.43 31.48
C GLU A 524 -4.83 47.88 31.50
N PRO A 525 -5.04 47.23 30.34
CA PRO A 525 -4.96 47.75 28.97
C PRO A 525 -6.24 48.46 28.47
N LEU A 526 -7.21 48.75 29.34
CA LEU A 526 -8.44 49.43 28.97
C LEU A 526 -8.25 50.95 28.92
N ARG A 527 -8.64 51.57 27.79
CA ARG A 527 -8.69 53.03 27.60
C ARG A 527 -10.13 53.53 27.64
N CYS A 528 -10.33 54.73 28.17
CA CYS A 528 -11.62 55.41 28.06
C CYS A 528 -11.84 55.87 26.62
N SER A 529 -12.91 55.40 25.97
CA SER A 529 -13.31 55.83 24.64
C SER A 529 -14.74 56.32 24.61
N PHE A 530 -15.02 57.25 23.71
CA PHE A 530 -16.38 57.51 23.24
C PHE A 530 -16.93 56.26 22.55
N ALA A 531 -18.24 56.09 22.56
CA ALA A 531 -18.94 55.15 21.69
C ALA A 531 -20.27 55.77 21.20
N TYR A 532 -21.23 54.98 20.67
CA TYR A 532 -22.56 55.39 20.15
C TYR A 532 -23.41 56.41 20.98
N ASP A 533 -23.84 56.04 22.20
CA ASP A 533 -24.91 56.71 23.00
C ASP A 533 -24.59 58.08 23.66
N GLY A 534 -23.46 58.74 23.35
CA GLY A 534 -23.04 59.97 24.03
C GLY A 534 -22.13 59.80 25.26
N THR A 535 -22.04 58.62 25.88
CA THR A 535 -21.24 58.38 27.11
C THR A 535 -19.86 57.75 26.85
N HIS A 536 -18.86 58.16 27.62
CA HIS A 536 -17.51 57.58 27.60
C HIS A 536 -17.45 56.27 28.43
N ARG A 537 -16.73 55.24 27.96
CA ARG A 537 -16.58 53.92 28.64
C ARG A 537 -15.20 53.27 28.42
N CYS A 538 -14.82 52.31 29.28
CA CYS A 538 -13.51 51.63 29.26
C CYS A 538 -13.43 50.40 28.33
N TYR A 539 -12.38 50.32 27.47
CA TYR A 539 -12.21 49.26 26.44
C TYR A 539 -10.75 48.90 26.11
N ALA A 540 -10.46 47.64 25.77
CA ALA A 540 -9.09 47.15 25.53
C ALA A 540 -8.41 47.74 24.29
N GLN A 541 -7.09 47.98 24.38
CA GLN A 541 -6.30 48.62 23.34
C GLN A 541 -6.00 47.67 22.15
N GLY A 542 -6.62 47.92 21.00
CA GLY A 542 -6.36 47.20 19.73
C GLY A 542 -7.64 46.67 19.10
N GLY A 543 -8.54 46.11 19.92
CA GLY A 543 -9.90 45.80 19.50
C GLY A 543 -10.71 47.06 19.25
N THR A 544 -11.48 47.11 18.16
CA THR A 544 -12.58 48.09 18.06
C THR A 544 -13.72 47.58 18.94
N PRO A 545 -14.06 48.27 20.04
CA PRO A 545 -14.96 47.71 21.02
C PRO A 545 -16.42 47.82 20.56
N CYS A 546 -17.16 46.75 20.79
CA CYS A 546 -18.53 46.53 20.31
C CYS A 546 -19.61 47.43 20.93
N GLY A 547 -19.21 48.47 21.68
CA GLY A 547 -19.94 49.04 22.80
C GLY A 547 -21.32 49.62 22.48
N ARG A 548 -21.60 50.03 21.24
CA ARG A 548 -22.95 50.39 20.79
C ARG A 548 -23.23 49.88 19.36
N GLY A 549 -22.77 48.66 19.09
CA GLY A 549 -22.92 47.99 17.79
C GLY A 549 -21.63 48.00 16.98
N CYS A 550 -21.20 46.82 16.55
CA CYS A 550 -20.15 46.71 15.56
C CYS A 550 -20.69 47.10 14.17
N ALA A 551 -19.83 47.54 13.24
CA ALA A 551 -20.25 48.01 11.91
C ALA A 551 -21.12 46.96 11.18
N ALA A 552 -22.17 47.39 10.46
CA ALA A 552 -23.18 46.47 9.92
C ALA A 552 -22.56 45.26 9.17
N GLY A 553 -22.81 44.04 9.68
CA GLY A 553 -22.12 42.81 9.26
C GLY A 553 -20.94 42.38 10.14
N THR A 554 -20.90 42.79 11.41
CA THR A 554 -19.88 42.37 12.41
C THR A 554 -20.56 42.16 13.78
N VAL A 555 -20.03 41.28 14.64
CA VAL A 555 -20.51 41.02 16.02
C VAL A 555 -19.38 40.97 17.04
N CYS A 556 -19.73 41.17 18.30
CA CYS A 556 -18.78 41.08 19.39
C CYS A 556 -18.43 39.63 19.74
N ARG A 557 -17.13 39.31 19.80
CA ARG A 557 -16.60 38.17 20.55
C ARG A 557 -15.40 38.63 21.36
N GLU A 558 -15.36 38.24 22.63
CA GLU A 558 -14.23 38.50 23.56
C GLU A 558 -13.82 39.99 23.69
N GLY A 559 -14.73 40.91 23.34
CA GLY A 559 -14.52 42.36 23.38
C GLY A 559 -14.19 43.00 22.03
N GLU A 560 -14.00 42.22 20.97
CA GLU A 560 -13.63 42.68 19.62
C GLU A 560 -14.77 42.49 18.62
N CYS A 561 -14.88 43.44 17.68
CA CYS A 561 -15.81 43.35 16.56
C CYS A 561 -15.27 42.44 15.45
N VAL A 562 -15.58 41.15 15.54
CA VAL A 562 -15.30 40.15 14.49
C VAL A 562 -16.35 40.25 13.39
N VAL A 563 -16.00 39.97 12.13
CA VAL A 563 -16.93 40.12 11.01
C VAL A 563 -17.92 38.95 10.91
N ASP A 564 -18.98 38.96 11.72
CA ASP A 564 -20.07 37.99 11.65
C ASP A 564 -20.60 37.85 10.23
N GLY A 565 -20.56 36.62 9.71
CA GLY A 565 -20.97 36.35 8.34
C GLY A 565 -19.86 36.40 7.28
N ARG A 566 -18.68 37.01 7.52
CA ARG A 566 -17.58 37.00 6.54
C ARG A 566 -16.44 36.09 6.92
N CYS A 567 -16.03 35.33 5.91
CA CYS A 567 -14.89 34.43 5.93
C CYS A 567 -13.78 35.02 5.05
N GLU A 568 -12.56 35.08 5.56
CA GLU A 568 -11.44 35.63 4.80
C GLU A 568 -11.03 34.71 3.63
N ARG A 569 -10.74 35.29 2.46
CA ARG A 569 -10.42 34.54 1.22
C ARG A 569 -9.06 33.82 1.25
N ALA A 570 -8.30 33.90 2.35
CA ALA A 570 -6.91 33.50 2.40
C ALA A 570 -6.72 31.99 2.71
N ARG A 571 -6.72 31.16 1.66
CA ARG A 571 -6.27 29.75 1.62
C ARG A 571 -7.20 28.75 2.33
N VAL A 572 -8.26 28.37 1.63
CA VAL A 572 -9.21 27.34 2.05
C VAL A 572 -8.68 25.94 1.78
N ALA A 573 -8.51 25.17 2.84
CA ALA A 573 -8.53 23.71 2.84
C ALA A 573 -9.30 23.19 4.07
N ASP A 574 -9.15 23.87 5.21
CA ASP A 574 -9.84 23.57 6.46
C ASP A 574 -10.97 24.57 6.75
N SER A 575 -12.10 24.06 7.25
CA SER A 575 -13.27 24.86 7.59
C SER A 575 -13.06 25.61 8.92
N GLN A 576 -12.58 26.84 8.83
CA GLN A 576 -12.34 27.70 9.99
C GLN A 576 -13.66 28.03 10.71
N PRO A 577 -13.74 27.95 12.05
CA PRO A 577 -14.90 28.40 12.80
C PRO A 577 -15.03 29.92 12.73
N CYS A 578 -16.25 30.40 12.56
CA CYS A 578 -16.59 31.82 12.43
C CYS A 578 -17.69 32.27 13.41
N GLY A 579 -18.02 31.40 14.37
CA GLY A 579 -18.98 31.62 15.44
C GLY A 579 -19.22 30.32 16.22
N ASP A 580 -19.94 30.37 17.34
CA ASP A 580 -20.26 29.16 18.10
C ASP A 580 -21.16 28.26 17.28
N GLY A 581 -20.62 27.08 16.95
CA GLY A 581 -21.25 26.21 15.97
C GLY A 581 -21.50 26.86 14.62
N ARG A 582 -20.71 27.85 14.15
CA ARG A 582 -20.73 28.34 12.76
C ARG A 582 -19.38 28.11 12.08
N TYR A 583 -19.40 27.69 10.82
CA TYR A 583 -18.20 27.37 10.03
C TYR A 583 -18.18 28.11 8.69
N CYS A 584 -16.98 28.50 8.26
CA CYS A 584 -16.74 29.06 6.94
C CYS A 584 -16.82 27.99 5.85
N LEU A 585 -17.76 28.16 4.92
CA LEU A 585 -18.04 27.21 3.84
C LEU A 585 -18.27 27.99 2.52
N PRO A 586 -17.86 27.43 1.36
CA PRO A 586 -18.08 28.06 0.07
C PRO A 586 -19.58 28.07 -0.27
N ALA A 587 -20.11 29.26 -0.51
CA ALA A 587 -21.44 29.48 -1.06
C ALA A 587 -21.45 29.21 -2.57
N SER A 588 -22.66 29.06 -3.14
CA SER A 588 -22.86 28.69 -4.54
C SER A 588 -22.33 29.71 -5.57
N ASP A 589 -22.03 30.93 -5.14
CA ASP A 589 -21.46 32.02 -5.95
C ASP A 589 -19.91 32.13 -5.84
N GLY A 590 -19.27 31.21 -5.10
CA GLY A 590 -17.83 31.23 -4.85
C GLY A 590 -17.38 32.22 -3.76
N THR A 591 -18.30 32.87 -3.04
CA THR A 591 -17.99 33.55 -1.78
C THR A 591 -17.88 32.53 -0.64
N LEU A 592 -17.26 32.92 0.48
CA LEU A 592 -17.25 32.09 1.70
C LEU A 592 -18.26 32.69 2.69
N ALA A 593 -19.23 31.88 3.10
CA ALA A 593 -20.28 32.25 4.03
C ALA A 593 -20.10 31.55 5.38
N CYS A 594 -20.38 32.26 6.47
CA CYS A 594 -20.38 31.69 7.81
C CYS A 594 -21.73 31.03 8.11
N LEU A 595 -21.79 29.69 8.04
CA LEU A 595 -23.04 28.94 8.20
C LEU A 595 -23.10 28.19 9.54
N PRO A 596 -24.21 28.29 10.29
CA PRO A 596 -24.46 27.48 11.48
C PRO A 596 -24.39 25.98 11.22
N SER A 597 -24.05 25.23 12.25
CA SER A 597 -24.07 23.77 12.25
C SER A 597 -25.51 23.32 12.33
N GLY A 598 -25.91 22.42 11.44
CA GLY A 598 -27.25 21.90 11.31
C GLY A 598 -28.15 22.60 10.28
N VAL A 599 -27.84 23.84 9.85
CA VAL A 599 -28.65 24.54 8.83
C VAL A 599 -28.23 24.17 7.41
N LEU A 600 -29.06 24.53 6.43
CA LEU A 600 -28.82 24.26 5.01
C LEU A 600 -27.45 24.80 4.54
N GLY A 601 -26.63 23.91 4.00
CA GLY A 601 -25.25 24.17 3.56
C GLY A 601 -24.22 24.21 4.69
N GLY A 602 -24.64 24.22 5.96
CA GLY A 602 -23.79 24.19 7.14
C GLY A 602 -23.29 22.79 7.50
N ARG A 603 -22.28 22.70 8.38
CA ARG A 603 -21.76 21.40 8.87
C ARG A 603 -22.79 20.64 9.71
N CYS A 604 -22.71 19.31 9.71
CA CYS A 604 -23.50 18.48 10.60
C CYS A 604 -23.09 18.65 12.08
N ARG A 605 -24.06 18.52 12.99
CA ARG A 605 -23.85 18.50 14.45
C ARG A 605 -23.45 17.08 14.87
N ALA A 606 -22.29 16.93 15.51
CA ALA A 606 -21.82 15.66 16.06
C ALA A 606 -22.27 15.44 17.52
N ASP A 607 -22.72 16.50 18.19
CA ASP A 607 -23.09 16.56 19.61
C ASP A 607 -24.58 16.32 19.87
N ARG A 608 -25.40 16.10 18.83
CA ARG A 608 -26.87 15.99 18.94
C ARG A 608 -27.45 14.78 18.21
N PRO A 609 -28.55 14.18 18.71
CA PRO A 609 -29.21 13.04 18.06
C PRO A 609 -29.71 13.35 16.63
N ALA A 610 -30.08 14.59 16.36
CA ALA A 610 -30.38 15.09 15.02
C ALA A 610 -29.19 15.91 14.51
N PRO A 611 -28.44 15.42 13.49
CA PRO A 611 -27.25 16.11 13.00
C PRO A 611 -27.58 17.38 12.22
N CYS A 612 -28.84 17.56 11.80
CA CYS A 612 -29.34 18.70 11.03
C CYS A 612 -30.70 19.20 11.55
N ASP A 613 -31.07 20.42 11.16
CA ASP A 613 -32.39 20.99 11.45
C ASP A 613 -33.49 20.32 10.61
N GLN A 614 -34.75 20.51 11.01
CA GLN A 614 -35.90 19.83 10.40
C GLN A 614 -35.98 20.07 8.89
N GLY A 615 -36.20 18.98 8.13
CA GLY A 615 -36.24 18.99 6.66
C GLY A 615 -34.88 18.83 5.97
N LEU A 616 -33.78 18.76 6.74
CA LEU A 616 -32.42 18.59 6.24
C LEU A 616 -31.84 17.24 6.68
N ILE A 617 -30.92 16.68 5.89
CA ILE A 617 -30.15 15.48 6.26
C ILE A 617 -28.65 15.72 6.16
N CYS A 618 -27.89 15.02 6.99
CA CYS A 618 -26.44 15.04 6.95
C CYS A 618 -25.93 14.21 5.78
N ALA A 619 -25.51 14.87 4.70
CA ALA A 619 -24.83 14.26 3.57
C ALA A 619 -23.45 14.90 3.44
N VAL A 620 -22.40 14.08 3.39
CA VAL A 620 -21.03 14.57 3.14
C VAL A 620 -20.61 15.64 4.18
N GLY A 621 -20.94 15.39 5.46
CA GLY A 621 -20.61 16.30 6.57
C GLY A 621 -21.34 17.64 6.55
N GLN A 622 -22.26 17.85 5.61
CA GLN A 622 -23.11 19.05 5.51
C GLN A 622 -24.59 18.71 5.58
N CYS A 623 -25.39 19.68 6.02
CA CYS A 623 -26.83 19.56 6.08
C CYS A 623 -27.45 20.06 4.77
N VAL A 624 -28.03 19.15 4.00
CA VAL A 624 -28.62 19.44 2.69
C VAL A 624 -30.13 19.17 2.69
N PRO A 625 -30.93 19.74 1.77
CA PRO A 625 -32.37 19.51 1.75
C PRO A 625 -32.66 18.06 1.42
N LEU A 626 -33.67 17.51 2.09
CA LEU A 626 -34.27 16.25 1.67
C LEU A 626 -35.17 16.50 0.47
N LEU A 627 -34.76 16.00 -0.71
CA LEU A 627 -35.48 16.19 -1.95
C LEU A 627 -36.65 15.22 -2.09
N ALA A 628 -37.83 15.75 -2.36
CA ALA A 628 -39.02 14.98 -2.73
C ALA A 628 -38.91 14.37 -4.14
N GLU A 629 -39.86 13.49 -4.47
CA GLU A 629 -39.98 12.90 -5.82
C GLU A 629 -40.13 13.98 -6.91
N GLY A 630 -39.51 13.74 -8.06
CA GLY A 630 -39.49 14.65 -9.20
C GLY A 630 -38.49 15.81 -9.09
N ALA A 631 -37.97 16.11 -7.89
CA ALA A 631 -37.05 17.22 -7.67
C ALA A 631 -35.68 16.99 -8.34
N GLY A 632 -35.10 18.05 -8.91
CA GLY A 632 -33.84 17.98 -9.64
C GLY A 632 -32.63 17.78 -8.73
N CYS A 633 -31.96 16.63 -8.85
CA CYS A 633 -30.76 16.25 -8.09
C CYS A 633 -29.50 16.34 -8.97
N ARG A 634 -28.33 16.53 -8.34
CA ARG A 634 -27.03 16.62 -9.01
C ARG A 634 -26.01 15.83 -8.18
N LEU A 635 -25.13 15.06 -8.83
CA LEU A 635 -24.11 14.27 -8.13
C LEU A 635 -22.93 15.12 -7.63
N ASP A 636 -22.73 16.31 -8.18
CA ASP A 636 -21.77 17.28 -7.67
C ASP A 636 -22.31 17.93 -6.39
N LEU A 637 -21.64 17.57 -5.29
CA LEU A 637 -22.20 17.41 -3.93
C LEU A 637 -22.73 18.66 -3.19
N TRP A 638 -22.77 19.84 -3.83
CA TRP A 638 -22.77 21.11 -3.09
C TRP A 638 -24.00 22.00 -3.28
N GLN A 639 -24.91 21.73 -4.22
CA GLN A 639 -25.92 22.74 -4.62
C GLN A 639 -27.40 22.35 -4.66
N ARG A 640 -27.79 21.06 -4.64
CA ARG A 640 -29.22 20.71 -4.84
C ARG A 640 -29.85 19.72 -3.86
N GLY A 641 -29.12 19.08 -2.97
CA GLY A 641 -29.70 18.20 -1.96
C GLY A 641 -29.72 16.72 -2.31
N ALA A 642 -30.13 15.93 -1.33
CA ALA A 642 -30.10 14.48 -1.36
C ALA A 642 -31.53 13.94 -1.39
N CYS A 643 -31.78 12.92 -2.22
CA CYS A 643 -33.09 12.33 -2.38
C CYS A 643 -33.62 11.74 -1.06
N GLY A 644 -34.93 11.87 -0.83
CA GLY A 644 -35.64 11.29 0.31
C GLY A 644 -35.40 9.80 0.51
N SER A 645 -35.65 9.30 1.72
CA SER A 645 -35.69 7.87 1.98
C SER A 645 -36.65 7.17 1.01
N GLY A 646 -36.16 6.13 0.32
CA GLY A 646 -36.90 5.45 -0.75
C GLY A 646 -36.85 6.14 -2.13
N LEU A 647 -36.06 7.22 -2.29
CA LEU A 647 -35.84 7.89 -3.57
C LEU A 647 -34.36 7.82 -4.00
N VAL A 648 -34.10 7.71 -5.30
CA VAL A 648 -32.76 7.71 -5.91
C VAL A 648 -32.63 8.79 -6.98
N CYS A 649 -31.43 9.37 -7.12
CA CYS A 649 -31.14 10.32 -8.17
C CYS A 649 -30.95 9.58 -9.51
N ALA A 650 -31.89 9.76 -10.44
CA ALA A 650 -31.89 9.09 -11.75
C ALA A 650 -31.87 10.11 -12.90
N PRO A 651 -31.21 9.84 -14.04
CA PRO A 651 -31.22 10.73 -15.20
C PRO A 651 -32.64 10.90 -15.77
N PRO A 652 -32.95 12.07 -16.36
CA PRO A 652 -34.32 12.43 -16.78
C PRO A 652 -34.91 11.46 -17.80
N ASP A 653 -34.12 10.98 -18.76
CA ASP A 653 -34.64 10.23 -19.91
C ASP A 653 -34.70 8.70 -19.69
N GLY A 654 -34.23 8.21 -18.53
CA GLY A 654 -34.16 6.79 -18.23
C GLY A 654 -33.01 6.07 -18.97
N CYS A 655 -32.58 4.93 -18.43
CA CYS A 655 -31.54 4.14 -19.08
C CYS A 655 -32.16 3.30 -20.20
N ALA A 656 -32.03 3.76 -21.45
CA ALA A 656 -32.36 2.93 -22.62
C ALA A 656 -31.38 1.74 -22.67
N GLY A 657 -31.88 0.54 -22.34
CA GLY A 657 -31.06 -0.63 -22.00
C GLY A 657 -30.35 -1.31 -23.17
N LYS A 658 -29.35 -0.65 -23.76
CA LYS A 658 -28.44 -1.24 -24.78
C LYS A 658 -26.97 -1.30 -24.39
N SER A 659 -26.55 -0.64 -23.32
CA SER A 659 -25.23 -0.84 -22.72
C SER A 659 -25.40 -1.46 -21.32
N GLY A 660 -24.69 -2.56 -21.05
CA GLY A 660 -24.68 -3.26 -19.77
C GLY A 660 -23.99 -2.51 -18.63
N MET A 661 -23.96 -1.17 -18.69
CA MET A 661 -23.34 -0.29 -17.71
C MET A 661 -24.29 0.85 -17.35
N CYS A 662 -25.27 0.56 -16.49
CA CYS A 662 -25.95 1.58 -15.68
C CYS A 662 -25.08 2.02 -14.48
N ALA A 663 -23.76 1.85 -14.57
CA ALA A 663 -22.83 2.45 -13.64
C ALA A 663 -22.68 3.93 -14.02
N TRP A 664 -22.98 4.83 -13.07
CA TRP A 664 -22.88 6.27 -13.28
C TRP A 664 -21.56 6.97 -12.79
N PRO A 665 -20.39 6.29 -12.62
CA PRO A 665 -19.14 7.00 -12.39
C PRO A 665 -18.54 7.46 -13.73
N GLY A 666 -18.63 8.77 -14.03
CA GLY A 666 -17.94 9.37 -15.20
C GLY A 666 -18.81 10.24 -16.12
N ALA A 667 -20.08 10.47 -15.80
CA ALA A 667 -20.87 11.46 -16.55
C ALA A 667 -20.23 12.86 -16.45
N PRO A 668 -20.16 13.65 -17.55
CA PRO A 668 -19.57 14.98 -17.52
C PRO A 668 -20.32 15.91 -16.56
N ALA A 669 -19.57 16.77 -15.87
CA ALA A 669 -20.11 17.68 -14.86
C ALA A 669 -21.21 18.58 -15.46
N GLY A 670 -22.47 18.39 -15.03
CA GLY A 670 -23.61 19.18 -15.49
C GLY A 670 -24.93 18.43 -15.64
N VAL A 671 -24.93 17.09 -15.72
CA VAL A 671 -26.18 16.32 -15.89
C VAL A 671 -27.04 16.40 -14.62
N VAL A 672 -28.21 17.00 -14.75
CA VAL A 672 -29.21 17.11 -13.67
C VAL A 672 -30.14 15.90 -13.73
N GLY A 673 -30.04 15.02 -12.73
CA GLY A 673 -31.02 13.96 -12.52
C GLY A 673 -32.30 14.47 -11.88
N ARG A 674 -33.26 13.58 -11.66
CA ARG A 674 -34.41 13.81 -10.77
C ARG A 674 -34.48 12.70 -9.72
N CYS A 675 -34.85 13.05 -8.50
CA CYS A 675 -35.20 12.05 -7.49
C CYS A 675 -36.43 11.29 -7.96
N ARG A 676 -36.30 9.98 -8.13
CA ARG A 676 -37.39 9.05 -8.48
C ARG A 676 -37.52 8.01 -7.38
N PRO A 677 -38.68 7.36 -7.20
CA PRO A 677 -38.80 6.21 -6.32
C PRO A 677 -37.74 5.19 -6.68
N VAL A 678 -37.11 4.58 -5.67
CA VAL A 678 -36.43 3.29 -5.84
C VAL A 678 -37.47 2.36 -6.48
N PRO A 679 -37.19 1.75 -7.65
CA PRO A 679 -38.16 0.86 -8.27
C PRO A 679 -38.51 -0.27 -7.30
N ALA A 680 -39.80 -0.58 -7.19
CA ALA A 680 -40.29 -1.54 -6.19
C ALA A 680 -39.54 -2.87 -6.29
N PRO A 681 -39.19 -3.53 -5.16
CA PRO A 681 -38.43 -4.77 -5.20
C PRO A 681 -39.06 -5.83 -6.10
N GLY A 682 -38.28 -6.31 -7.06
CA GLY A 682 -38.72 -7.20 -8.14
C GLY A 682 -38.89 -6.53 -9.52
N THR A 683 -39.05 -5.20 -9.60
CA THR A 683 -39.24 -4.47 -10.87
C THR A 683 -37.92 -4.01 -11.51
N VAL A 684 -37.94 -3.63 -12.79
CA VAL A 684 -36.73 -3.22 -13.55
C VAL A 684 -35.95 -2.11 -12.82
N GLY A 685 -34.68 -2.38 -12.52
CA GLY A 685 -33.78 -1.47 -11.80
C GLY A 685 -33.96 -1.45 -10.28
N GLY A 686 -34.99 -2.13 -9.76
CA GLY A 686 -35.24 -2.31 -8.33
C GLY A 686 -34.42 -3.45 -7.74
N ASP A 687 -34.38 -3.51 -6.41
CA ASP A 687 -33.69 -4.59 -5.69
C ASP A 687 -34.41 -5.93 -5.91
N CYS A 688 -33.68 -7.05 -5.93
CA CYS A 688 -34.30 -8.37 -6.01
C CYS A 688 -35.10 -8.68 -4.74
N ARG A 689 -36.27 -9.32 -4.87
CA ARG A 689 -37.07 -9.74 -3.71
C ARG A 689 -36.74 -11.18 -3.30
N ARG A 690 -36.95 -11.49 -2.03
CA ARG A 690 -36.85 -12.85 -1.50
C ARG A 690 -38.13 -13.61 -1.82
N ALA A 691 -38.02 -14.69 -2.59
CA ALA A 691 -39.13 -15.62 -2.78
C ALA A 691 -39.31 -16.54 -1.54
N PRO A 692 -40.42 -17.29 -1.42
CA PRO A 692 -40.68 -18.14 -0.24
C PRO A 692 -39.65 -19.26 -0.01
N ASP A 693 -38.92 -19.66 -1.06
CA ASP A 693 -37.79 -20.58 -1.06
C ASP A 693 -36.45 -19.93 -0.68
N GLY A 694 -36.45 -18.62 -0.38
CA GLY A 694 -35.26 -17.82 -0.10
C GLY A 694 -34.54 -17.30 -1.36
N ALA A 695 -34.93 -17.72 -2.56
CA ALA A 695 -34.25 -17.35 -3.80
C ALA A 695 -34.44 -15.86 -4.14
N ALA A 696 -33.39 -15.26 -4.72
CA ALA A 696 -33.47 -13.92 -5.29
C ALA A 696 -34.32 -13.97 -6.58
N ARG A 697 -35.51 -13.35 -6.57
CA ARG A 697 -36.40 -13.31 -7.73
C ARG A 697 -36.79 -11.88 -8.10
N CYS A 698 -37.23 -11.74 -9.34
CA CYS A 698 -37.83 -10.53 -9.89
C CYS A 698 -39.27 -10.80 -10.36
N ASP A 699 -39.96 -9.77 -10.82
CA ASP A 699 -41.28 -9.86 -11.44
C ASP A 699 -41.18 -10.14 -12.94
N GLY A 700 -42.10 -10.95 -13.49
CA GLY A 700 -42.11 -11.29 -14.90
C GLY A 700 -40.84 -12.01 -15.37
N GLU A 701 -40.37 -11.65 -16.57
CA GLU A 701 -39.18 -12.22 -17.23
C GLU A 701 -37.87 -11.51 -16.85
N LEU A 702 -37.82 -10.88 -15.67
CA LEU A 702 -36.64 -10.17 -15.19
C LEU A 702 -35.68 -11.13 -14.45
N THR A 703 -34.39 -10.98 -14.67
CA THR A 703 -33.34 -11.73 -13.96
C THR A 703 -32.73 -10.90 -12.84
N CYS A 704 -32.51 -11.54 -11.68
CA CYS A 704 -31.74 -10.94 -10.60
C CYS A 704 -30.23 -11.03 -10.91
N ASP A 705 -29.56 -9.90 -11.06
CA ASP A 705 -28.11 -9.86 -11.18
C ASP A 705 -27.43 -10.14 -9.82
N ALA A 706 -26.58 -11.17 -9.77
CA ALA A 706 -26.00 -11.67 -8.51
C ALA A 706 -24.88 -10.80 -7.91
N LEU A 707 -24.43 -9.75 -8.62
CA LEU A 707 -23.40 -8.81 -8.17
C LEU A 707 -24.02 -7.54 -7.56
N THR A 708 -25.04 -7.01 -8.22
CA THR A 708 -25.74 -5.77 -7.86
C THR A 708 -27.00 -6.00 -7.03
N LEU A 709 -27.51 -7.24 -7.01
CA LEU A 709 -28.79 -7.64 -6.42
C LEU A 709 -29.96 -6.79 -6.95
N ARG A 710 -29.91 -6.45 -8.24
CA ARG A 710 -30.97 -5.71 -8.95
C ARG A 710 -31.58 -6.52 -10.07
N CYS A 711 -32.86 -6.24 -10.33
CA CYS A 711 -33.62 -6.83 -11.41
C CYS A 711 -33.33 -6.13 -12.74
N ALA A 712 -32.77 -6.86 -13.68
CA ALA A 712 -32.56 -6.43 -15.06
C ALA A 712 -33.47 -7.24 -16.01
N ALA A 713 -33.69 -6.73 -17.22
CA ALA A 713 -34.29 -7.56 -18.28
C ALA A 713 -33.40 -8.78 -18.51
N ALA A 714 -34.00 -9.97 -18.66
CA ALA A 714 -33.25 -11.17 -18.96
C ALA A 714 -32.41 -10.95 -20.23
N SER A 715 -31.09 -11.05 -20.10
CA SER A 715 -30.25 -11.45 -21.23
C SER A 715 -30.75 -12.83 -21.64
N THR A 716 -31.37 -12.95 -22.82
CA THR A 716 -31.90 -14.21 -23.37
C THR A 716 -30.80 -15.21 -23.78
N THR A 717 -29.57 -14.99 -23.30
CA THR A 717 -28.35 -15.70 -23.66
C THR A 717 -27.48 -15.85 -22.41
N GLU A 718 -27.20 -17.11 -22.05
CA GLU A 718 -26.46 -17.51 -20.86
C GLU A 718 -24.95 -17.24 -21.04
N ALA A 719 -24.38 -16.36 -20.21
CA ALA A 719 -22.96 -16.05 -20.23
C ALA A 719 -22.18 -17.00 -19.30
N CYS A 720 -21.15 -17.66 -19.83
CA CYS A 720 -20.27 -18.51 -19.02
C CYS A 720 -19.07 -17.70 -18.51
N VAL A 721 -18.69 -17.91 -17.25
CA VAL A 721 -17.58 -17.21 -16.60
C VAL A 721 -16.63 -18.26 -16.01
N PRO A 722 -15.43 -18.47 -16.57
CA PRO A 722 -14.42 -19.32 -15.94
C PRO A 722 -13.91 -18.67 -14.64
N PRO A 723 -13.42 -19.45 -13.65
CA PRO A 723 -13.14 -20.89 -13.69
C PRO A 723 -14.21 -21.81 -13.08
N THR A 724 -15.35 -21.31 -12.61
CA THR A 724 -16.31 -22.11 -11.79
C THR A 724 -17.54 -22.65 -12.54
N ALA A 725 -17.65 -22.46 -13.86
CA ALA A 725 -18.82 -22.88 -14.64
C ALA A 725 -18.61 -24.22 -15.37
N VAL A 726 -19.53 -25.17 -15.16
CA VAL A 726 -19.65 -26.39 -15.96
C VAL A 726 -20.60 -26.11 -17.12
N CYS A 727 -20.08 -26.01 -18.35
CA CYS A 727 -20.94 -26.09 -19.54
C CYS A 727 -21.48 -27.52 -19.70
N PRO A 728 -22.69 -27.73 -20.27
CA PRO A 728 -23.20 -29.07 -20.59
C PRO A 728 -22.24 -29.88 -21.46
N GLU A 729 -22.23 -31.22 -21.30
CA GLU A 729 -21.39 -32.11 -22.11
C GLU A 729 -21.55 -31.83 -23.62
N GLY A 730 -20.41 -31.74 -24.33
CA GLY A 730 -20.36 -31.37 -25.75
C GLY A 730 -20.24 -29.87 -26.03
N THR A 731 -20.31 -28.99 -25.02
CA THR A 731 -20.13 -27.54 -25.18
C THR A 731 -18.94 -26.99 -24.38
N ALA A 732 -18.30 -25.94 -24.92
CA ALA A 732 -17.15 -25.27 -24.31
C ALA A 732 -17.38 -23.76 -24.24
N CYS A 733 -16.82 -23.11 -23.21
CA CYS A 733 -16.95 -21.66 -23.01
C CYS A 733 -16.05 -20.89 -23.99
N GLY A 734 -16.61 -20.43 -25.11
CA GLY A 734 -15.90 -19.77 -26.21
C GLY A 734 -16.35 -18.32 -26.41
N PRO A 735 -15.48 -17.44 -26.98
CA PRO A 735 -15.83 -16.05 -27.25
C PRO A 735 -16.69 -15.92 -28.51
N GLU A 736 -17.87 -15.31 -28.40
CA GLU A 736 -18.65 -14.86 -29.55
C GLU A 736 -18.24 -13.41 -29.92
N PRO A 737 -17.97 -13.07 -31.20
CA PRO A 737 -17.24 -11.85 -31.59
C PRO A 737 -17.81 -10.50 -31.11
N GLU A 738 -19.09 -10.46 -30.72
CA GLU A 738 -19.78 -9.23 -30.33
C GLU A 738 -20.38 -9.27 -28.90
N VAL A 739 -20.35 -10.43 -28.20
CA VAL A 739 -21.17 -10.63 -26.98
C VAL A 739 -20.51 -11.40 -25.83
N GLY A 740 -19.21 -11.71 -25.92
CA GLY A 740 -18.43 -12.31 -24.82
C GLY A 740 -18.48 -13.84 -24.75
N LEU A 741 -18.14 -14.41 -23.58
CA LEU A 741 -17.95 -15.85 -23.39
C LEU A 741 -19.28 -16.61 -23.21
N ARG A 742 -19.50 -17.66 -24.02
CA ARG A 742 -20.73 -18.48 -24.08
C ARG A 742 -20.42 -19.96 -24.27
N CYS A 743 -21.29 -20.86 -23.78
CA CYS A 743 -21.15 -22.30 -24.04
C CYS A 743 -21.56 -22.62 -25.49
N VAL A 744 -20.59 -22.92 -26.35
CA VAL A 744 -20.78 -23.27 -27.78
C VAL A 744 -20.38 -24.72 -28.06
N ALA A 745 -20.98 -25.36 -29.07
CA ALA A 745 -20.67 -26.75 -29.42
C ALA A 745 -19.22 -26.86 -29.95
N ALA A 746 -18.35 -27.53 -29.19
CA ALA A 746 -16.92 -27.64 -29.53
C ALA A 746 -16.70 -28.67 -30.66
N GLY A 747 -15.78 -28.38 -31.58
CA GLY A 747 -15.35 -29.29 -32.65
C GLY A 747 -16.08 -29.20 -34.00
N ALA A 748 -17.14 -28.40 -34.12
CA ALA A 748 -17.83 -28.14 -35.39
C ALA A 748 -17.06 -27.15 -36.30
N ASN A 749 -17.45 -27.02 -37.58
CA ASN A 749 -16.78 -26.12 -38.52
C ASN A 749 -16.81 -24.66 -38.05
N GLY A 750 -15.64 -24.01 -38.02
CA GLY A 750 -15.44 -22.65 -37.49
C GLY A 750 -15.41 -22.55 -35.95
N GLN A 751 -15.53 -23.65 -35.21
CA GLN A 751 -15.54 -23.65 -33.73
C GLN A 751 -14.18 -24.04 -33.13
N PRO A 752 -13.92 -23.69 -31.86
CA PRO A 752 -12.72 -24.12 -31.14
C PRO A 752 -12.57 -25.64 -31.11
N CYS A 753 -11.32 -26.10 -31.16
CA CYS A 753 -10.99 -27.51 -31.11
C CYS A 753 -11.23 -28.08 -29.71
N ARG A 754 -11.68 -29.34 -29.62
CA ARG A 754 -11.88 -30.07 -28.37
C ARG A 754 -10.52 -30.39 -27.74
N ALA A 755 -10.24 -29.82 -26.57
CA ALA A 755 -8.92 -29.91 -25.92
C ALA A 755 -8.53 -31.33 -25.46
N ASP A 756 -9.50 -32.14 -25.04
CA ASP A 756 -9.29 -33.46 -24.41
C ASP A 756 -9.91 -34.63 -25.20
N ALA A 757 -10.26 -34.44 -26.48
CA ALA A 757 -10.88 -35.48 -27.31
C ALA A 757 -9.88 -36.14 -28.27
N VAL A 758 -9.97 -37.47 -28.42
CA VAL A 758 -9.20 -38.25 -29.42
C VAL A 758 -9.44 -37.76 -30.85
N ARG A 759 -10.59 -37.12 -31.10
CA ARG A 759 -10.87 -36.33 -32.31
C ARG A 759 -11.11 -34.86 -31.91
N PRO A 760 -10.17 -33.94 -32.17
CA PRO A 760 -10.30 -32.53 -31.76
C PRO A 760 -11.38 -31.76 -32.54
N CYS A 761 -11.85 -32.31 -33.66
CA CYS A 761 -12.92 -31.79 -34.51
C CYS A 761 -13.84 -32.94 -34.96
N ASP A 762 -14.98 -32.61 -35.56
CA ASP A 762 -15.84 -33.59 -36.23
C ASP A 762 -15.22 -34.15 -37.52
N ASP A 763 -15.73 -35.30 -37.98
CA ASP A 763 -15.14 -36.03 -39.11
C ASP A 763 -15.14 -35.20 -40.40
N GLY A 764 -13.98 -35.16 -41.06
CA GLY A 764 -13.74 -34.30 -42.24
C GLY A 764 -13.20 -32.91 -41.91
N LEU A 765 -13.08 -32.54 -40.63
CA LEU A 765 -12.50 -31.28 -40.16
C LEU A 765 -11.16 -31.50 -39.46
N ARG A 766 -10.27 -30.51 -39.53
CA ARG A 766 -8.97 -30.47 -38.85
C ARG A 766 -8.83 -29.19 -38.03
N CYS A 767 -8.22 -29.31 -36.86
CA CYS A 767 -7.92 -28.19 -35.98
C CYS A 767 -6.82 -27.30 -36.59
N GLY A 768 -7.11 -26.01 -36.78
CA GLY A 768 -6.16 -24.97 -37.17
C GLY A 768 -6.23 -23.77 -36.24
N ALA A 769 -5.44 -22.72 -36.54
CA ALA A 769 -5.33 -21.52 -35.69
C ALA A 769 -6.65 -20.72 -35.52
N MET A 770 -7.63 -20.93 -36.41
CA MET A 770 -8.97 -20.32 -36.33
C MET A 770 -10.08 -21.34 -36.00
N GLY A 771 -9.72 -22.49 -35.40
CA GLY A 771 -10.66 -23.57 -35.07
C GLY A 771 -10.69 -24.70 -36.09
N CYS A 772 -11.75 -25.49 -36.06
CA CYS A 772 -11.94 -26.66 -36.93
C CYS A 772 -12.37 -26.26 -38.35
N ALA A 773 -11.60 -26.65 -39.36
CA ALA A 773 -11.85 -26.31 -40.78
C ALA A 773 -11.81 -27.57 -41.68
N PRO A 774 -12.53 -27.62 -42.82
CA PRO A 774 -12.57 -28.78 -43.69
C PRO A 774 -11.22 -29.09 -44.35
N VAL A 775 -10.98 -30.38 -44.58
CA VAL A 775 -9.74 -30.88 -45.19
C VAL A 775 -9.96 -31.20 -46.67
N GLY A 776 -9.15 -30.60 -47.55
CA GLY A 776 -9.16 -30.80 -49.00
C GLY A 776 -8.23 -31.93 -49.46
N ARG A 777 -8.68 -32.69 -50.45
CA ARG A 777 -7.98 -33.81 -51.09
C ARG A 777 -7.15 -33.36 -52.29
N GLU A 778 -6.38 -34.28 -52.87
CA GLU A 778 -5.63 -34.05 -54.10
C GLU A 778 -6.52 -33.46 -55.21
N GLY A 779 -6.14 -32.27 -55.69
CA GLY A 779 -6.89 -31.51 -56.70
C GLY A 779 -7.94 -30.53 -56.15
N ASP A 780 -8.29 -30.54 -54.87
CA ASP A 780 -9.23 -29.56 -54.29
C ASP A 780 -8.62 -28.16 -54.27
N LEU A 781 -9.47 -27.15 -54.46
CA LEU A 781 -9.08 -25.73 -54.42
C LEU A 781 -8.73 -25.28 -53.00
N CYS A 782 -7.67 -24.50 -52.86
CA CYS A 782 -7.16 -24.06 -51.56
C CYS A 782 -6.58 -22.63 -51.66
N GLY A 783 -6.44 -21.94 -50.53
CA GLY A 783 -5.80 -20.61 -50.45
C GLY A 783 -6.62 -19.60 -49.65
N ALA A 784 -6.26 -18.32 -49.73
CA ALA A 784 -6.89 -17.28 -48.91
C ALA A 784 -8.41 -17.13 -49.17
N GLU A 785 -8.87 -17.40 -50.39
CA GLU A 785 -10.30 -17.34 -50.75
C GLU A 785 -11.03 -18.70 -50.58
N HIS A 786 -10.30 -19.77 -50.27
CA HIS A 786 -10.81 -21.14 -50.15
C HIS A 786 -10.20 -21.83 -48.92
N PRO A 787 -10.89 -21.84 -47.75
CA PRO A 787 -10.32 -22.20 -46.44
C PRO A 787 -10.11 -23.72 -46.23
N LEU A 788 -9.91 -24.48 -47.30
CA LEU A 788 -9.61 -25.91 -47.29
C LEU A 788 -8.13 -26.12 -46.95
N TRP A 789 -7.88 -26.88 -45.89
CA TRP A 789 -6.53 -27.32 -45.52
C TRP A 789 -6.21 -28.62 -46.24
N CYS A 790 -5.08 -28.73 -46.93
CA CYS A 790 -4.74 -29.97 -47.62
C CYS A 790 -4.52 -31.15 -46.65
N GLU A 791 -4.89 -32.37 -47.08
CA GLU A 791 -4.57 -33.60 -46.36
C GLU A 791 -3.04 -33.73 -46.14
N PRO A 792 -2.56 -34.35 -45.05
CA PRO A 792 -1.13 -34.59 -44.84
C PRO A 792 -0.47 -35.29 -46.03
N GLY A 793 0.64 -34.75 -46.53
CA GLY A 793 1.29 -35.19 -47.78
C GLY A 793 0.96 -34.33 -49.01
N PHE A 794 0.07 -33.35 -48.87
CA PHE A 794 -0.33 -32.41 -49.93
C PHE A 794 -0.07 -30.96 -49.50
N GLU A 795 0.42 -30.14 -50.43
CA GLU A 795 0.65 -28.69 -50.26
C GLU A 795 -0.26 -27.92 -51.22
N CYS A 796 -0.70 -26.74 -50.79
CA CYS A 796 -1.49 -25.86 -51.64
C CYS A 796 -0.60 -25.17 -52.68
N ARG A 797 -0.57 -25.68 -53.92
CA ARG A 797 0.31 -25.18 -55.00
C ARG A 797 -0.48 -24.54 -56.12
N SER A 798 0.04 -23.44 -56.67
CA SER A 798 -0.54 -22.79 -57.84
C SER A 798 -0.51 -23.72 -59.04
N THR A 799 -1.66 -23.90 -59.69
CA THR A 799 -1.74 -24.66 -60.94
C THR A 799 -1.72 -23.70 -62.11
N ASN A 800 -0.91 -23.99 -63.13
CA ASN A 800 -0.74 -23.10 -64.29
C ASN A 800 -1.97 -23.04 -65.22
N THR A 801 -3.02 -23.85 -64.96
CA THR A 801 -4.22 -23.96 -65.80
C THR A 801 -5.46 -24.27 -64.95
N PRO A 802 -6.37 -23.30 -64.72
CA PRO A 802 -6.26 -21.87 -65.03
C PRO A 802 -5.24 -21.15 -64.12
N PRO A 803 -4.50 -20.14 -64.63
CA PRO A 803 -3.56 -19.37 -63.80
C PRO A 803 -4.29 -18.65 -62.67
N GLY A 804 -3.76 -18.77 -61.45
CA GLY A 804 -4.29 -18.11 -60.24
C GLY A 804 -5.06 -19.02 -59.29
N LEU A 805 -5.42 -20.25 -59.70
CA LEU A 805 -6.06 -21.23 -58.79
C LEU A 805 -5.00 -22.15 -58.18
N ASN A 806 -4.90 -22.13 -56.84
CA ASN A 806 -4.10 -23.09 -56.11
C ASN A 806 -4.92 -24.35 -55.81
N ARG A 807 -4.29 -25.51 -55.89
CA ARG A 807 -4.86 -26.82 -55.56
C ARG A 807 -3.96 -27.59 -54.63
N CYS A 808 -4.54 -28.46 -53.81
CA CYS A 808 -3.79 -29.41 -53.01
C CYS A 808 -3.08 -30.43 -53.92
N ALA A 809 -1.75 -30.38 -53.98
CA ALA A 809 -0.90 -31.22 -54.81
C ALA A 809 0.11 -31.98 -53.94
N ARG A 810 0.43 -33.24 -54.31
CA ARG A 810 1.32 -34.07 -53.49
C ARG A 810 2.73 -33.48 -53.40
N VAL A 811 3.33 -33.52 -52.22
CA VAL A 811 4.69 -33.03 -51.96
C VAL A 811 5.52 -34.00 -51.14
N GLY A 812 6.83 -33.87 -51.26
CA GLY A 812 7.79 -34.53 -50.39
C GLY A 812 8.28 -35.90 -50.85
N VAL A 813 7.77 -36.42 -51.97
CA VAL A 813 8.28 -37.64 -52.63
C VAL A 813 9.56 -37.34 -53.43
N GLU A 814 10.30 -38.39 -53.78
CA GLU A 814 11.55 -38.30 -54.54
C GLU A 814 11.44 -37.43 -55.80
N GLY A 815 12.39 -36.51 -55.99
CA GLY A 815 12.41 -35.61 -57.14
C GLY A 815 11.50 -34.37 -57.04
N THR A 816 10.68 -34.24 -55.99
CA THR A 816 9.88 -33.02 -55.79
C THR A 816 10.72 -31.87 -55.20
N PRO A 817 10.46 -30.61 -55.59
CA PRO A 817 11.21 -29.47 -55.07
C PRO A 817 10.81 -29.15 -53.63
N CYS A 818 11.83 -28.87 -52.81
CA CYS A 818 11.74 -28.51 -51.39
C CYS A 818 12.43 -27.15 -51.13
N GLY A 819 11.85 -26.33 -50.26
CA GLY A 819 12.29 -24.97 -50.00
C GLY A 819 12.96 -24.81 -48.64
N GLY A 820 14.20 -24.32 -48.62
CA GLY A 820 14.95 -24.05 -47.39
C GLY A 820 15.64 -25.27 -46.79
N ALA A 821 16.29 -25.07 -45.63
CA ALA A 821 17.02 -26.11 -44.91
C ALA A 821 16.10 -26.96 -43.99
N ASP A 822 14.81 -26.64 -43.90
CA ASP A 822 13.88 -27.31 -43.00
C ASP A 822 13.44 -28.69 -43.51
N VAL A 823 13.71 -29.71 -42.70
CA VAL A 823 13.53 -31.14 -42.99
C VAL A 823 12.04 -31.55 -43.11
N GLN A 824 11.09 -30.63 -43.00
CA GLN A 824 9.65 -30.93 -42.99
C GLN A 824 8.96 -30.89 -44.36
N THR A 825 9.64 -30.50 -45.44
CA THR A 825 9.06 -30.51 -46.80
C THR A 825 9.12 -31.87 -47.52
N CYS A 826 9.87 -32.84 -46.97
CA CYS A 826 10.01 -34.19 -47.55
C CYS A 826 9.24 -35.24 -46.72
N GLU A 827 8.71 -36.27 -47.39
CA GLU A 827 8.01 -37.38 -46.75
C GLU A 827 9.02 -38.23 -45.93
N ARG A 828 8.55 -38.98 -44.91
CA ARG A 828 9.44 -39.84 -44.11
C ARG A 828 10.22 -40.80 -45.01
N GLY A 829 11.54 -40.87 -44.82
CA GLY A 829 12.47 -41.59 -45.69
C GLY A 829 13.08 -40.74 -46.82
N PHE A 830 12.74 -39.45 -46.90
CA PHE A 830 13.35 -38.46 -47.79
C PHE A 830 13.82 -37.23 -47.02
N ALA A 831 14.85 -36.55 -47.53
CA ALA A 831 15.36 -35.30 -46.98
C ALA A 831 15.78 -34.33 -48.07
N CYS A 832 15.65 -33.04 -47.79
CA CYS A 832 15.86 -31.97 -48.75
C CYS A 832 17.35 -31.73 -49.02
N ARG A 833 17.79 -31.80 -50.28
CA ARG A 833 19.15 -31.43 -50.66
C ARG A 833 19.18 -30.85 -52.07
N GLY A 834 19.84 -29.69 -52.23
CA GLY A 834 19.87 -28.98 -53.51
C GLY A 834 18.49 -28.52 -53.98
N ALA A 835 17.59 -28.20 -53.03
CA ALA A 835 16.18 -27.89 -53.25
C ALA A 835 15.34 -29.03 -53.87
N VAL A 836 15.78 -30.29 -53.76
CA VAL A 836 15.01 -31.48 -54.18
C VAL A 836 14.97 -32.53 -53.05
N CYS A 837 13.82 -33.18 -52.85
CA CYS A 837 13.71 -34.31 -51.93
C CYS A 837 14.42 -35.55 -52.51
N MET A 838 15.45 -36.03 -51.81
CA MET A 838 16.18 -37.26 -52.12
C MET A 838 16.02 -38.27 -50.99
N ARG A 839 16.17 -39.56 -51.29
CA ARG A 839 16.03 -40.63 -50.27
C ARG A 839 17.08 -40.47 -49.17
N ALA A 840 16.61 -40.48 -47.92
CA ALA A 840 17.47 -40.32 -46.75
C ALA A 840 18.14 -41.66 -46.36
N LEU A 841 19.31 -41.56 -45.74
CA LEU A 841 20.04 -42.69 -45.16
C LEU A 841 19.54 -42.95 -43.73
N ALA A 842 19.12 -44.19 -43.47
CA ALA A 842 18.69 -44.63 -42.15
C ALA A 842 19.84 -44.58 -41.12
N GLU A 843 19.49 -44.57 -39.83
CA GLU A 843 20.45 -44.66 -38.74
C GLU A 843 21.39 -45.88 -38.90
N GLY A 844 22.69 -45.67 -38.69
CA GLY A 844 23.74 -46.68 -38.87
C GLY A 844 24.22 -46.89 -40.32
N ALA A 845 23.55 -46.33 -41.33
CA ALA A 845 24.03 -46.40 -42.72
C ALA A 845 25.31 -45.58 -42.93
N GLU A 846 26.21 -46.09 -43.77
CA GLU A 846 27.44 -45.38 -44.15
C GLU A 846 27.12 -44.08 -44.91
N CYS A 847 27.75 -43.00 -44.48
CA CYS A 847 27.55 -41.67 -45.05
C CYS A 847 28.92 -41.03 -45.37
N VAL A 848 28.92 -40.07 -46.29
CA VAL A 848 30.10 -39.27 -46.63
C VAL A 848 29.75 -37.79 -46.59
N GLU A 849 30.73 -36.93 -46.35
CA GLU A 849 30.55 -35.48 -46.51
C GLU A 849 30.14 -35.18 -47.96
N GLY A 850 28.97 -34.58 -48.16
CA GLY A 850 28.39 -34.39 -49.48
C GLY A 850 27.72 -35.64 -50.08
N GLY A 851 27.46 -36.69 -49.30
CA GLY A 851 26.63 -37.86 -49.66
C GLY A 851 25.12 -37.62 -49.45
N PRO A 852 24.25 -38.61 -49.72
CA PRO A 852 22.82 -38.50 -49.41
C PRO A 852 22.61 -38.16 -47.93
N PRO A 853 21.68 -37.25 -47.59
CA PRO A 853 21.45 -36.83 -46.21
C PRO A 853 20.92 -37.98 -45.34
N CYS A 854 21.24 -37.95 -44.05
CA CYS A 854 20.69 -38.88 -43.07
C CYS A 854 19.21 -38.56 -42.74
N GLU A 855 18.48 -39.52 -42.16
CA GLU A 855 17.09 -39.33 -41.74
C GLU A 855 16.94 -38.26 -40.65
N SER A 856 15.77 -37.60 -40.60
CA SER A 856 15.50 -36.48 -39.70
C SER A 856 15.75 -36.84 -38.22
N GLY A 857 16.62 -36.08 -37.56
CA GLY A 857 17.10 -36.37 -36.21
C GLY A 857 18.46 -37.08 -36.15
N THR A 858 19.04 -37.46 -37.29
CA THR A 858 20.39 -38.06 -37.38
C THR A 858 21.34 -37.21 -38.23
N GLY A 859 22.64 -37.31 -37.97
CA GLY A 859 23.72 -36.58 -38.67
C GLY A 859 24.88 -37.49 -39.04
N CYS A 860 25.67 -37.09 -40.04
CA CYS A 860 26.78 -37.88 -40.56
C CYS A 860 28.07 -37.69 -39.73
N ALA A 861 28.18 -38.40 -38.62
CA ALA A 861 29.34 -38.34 -37.72
C ALA A 861 30.31 -39.51 -37.95
N ARG A 862 31.53 -39.42 -37.39
CA ARG A 862 32.46 -40.55 -37.37
C ARG A 862 31.94 -41.64 -36.43
N GLY A 863 31.72 -42.85 -36.96
CA GLY A 863 31.49 -44.03 -36.14
C GLY A 863 32.72 -44.35 -35.27
N ALA A 864 32.53 -45.09 -34.19
CA ALA A 864 33.61 -45.47 -33.27
C ALA A 864 34.74 -46.29 -33.95
N VAL A 865 34.43 -46.89 -35.09
CA VAL A 865 35.37 -47.54 -36.02
C VAL A 865 34.98 -47.04 -37.41
N THR A 866 35.93 -46.51 -38.20
CA THR A 866 35.68 -45.94 -39.54
C THR A 866 34.90 -46.91 -40.42
N PRO A 867 33.86 -46.49 -41.18
CA PRO A 867 33.63 -45.14 -41.74
C PRO A 867 32.72 -44.19 -40.92
N ARG A 868 32.29 -43.07 -41.54
CA ARG A 868 31.22 -42.22 -40.98
C ARG A 868 29.86 -42.90 -41.21
N VAL A 869 28.97 -42.76 -40.23
CA VAL A 869 27.61 -43.31 -40.27
C VAL A 869 26.60 -42.29 -39.77
N CYS A 870 25.35 -42.44 -40.19
CA CYS A 870 24.24 -41.64 -39.67
C CYS A 870 23.97 -41.99 -38.21
N VAL A 871 24.20 -41.06 -37.29
CA VAL A 871 23.99 -41.23 -35.83
C VAL A 871 22.97 -40.23 -35.29
N PRO A 872 22.25 -40.50 -34.19
CA PRO A 872 21.35 -39.54 -33.56
C PRO A 872 22.05 -38.25 -33.16
N LEU A 873 21.42 -37.11 -33.47
CA LEU A 873 21.92 -35.79 -33.08
C LEU A 873 21.72 -35.55 -31.58
N LEU A 874 22.78 -35.09 -30.92
CA LEU A 874 22.84 -34.80 -29.49
C LEU A 874 22.05 -33.52 -29.16
N SER A 875 21.24 -33.59 -28.11
CA SER A 875 20.41 -32.48 -27.63
C SER A 875 21.18 -31.51 -26.72
N LEU A 876 20.57 -30.36 -26.43
CA LEU A 876 21.14 -29.32 -25.56
C LEU A 876 21.60 -29.91 -24.21
N GLY A 877 22.88 -29.68 -23.87
CA GLY A 877 23.53 -30.18 -22.66
C GLY A 877 24.09 -31.60 -22.75
N ALA A 878 23.82 -32.36 -23.83
CA ALA A 878 24.37 -33.70 -24.01
C ALA A 878 25.89 -33.65 -24.31
N PRO A 879 26.68 -34.64 -23.83
CA PRO A 879 28.12 -34.63 -23.98
C PRO A 879 28.56 -34.89 -25.42
N CYS A 880 29.44 -34.04 -25.95
CA CYS A 880 29.90 -34.07 -27.34
C CYS A 880 31.44 -34.10 -27.42
N LEU A 881 31.95 -34.62 -28.55
CA LEU A 881 33.38 -34.64 -28.88
C LEU A 881 33.76 -33.56 -29.91
N ASP A 882 32.86 -33.29 -30.85
CA ASP A 882 32.96 -32.23 -31.85
C ASP A 882 31.55 -31.70 -32.19
N ALA A 883 31.47 -30.62 -32.98
CA ALA A 883 30.20 -29.98 -33.34
C ALA A 883 29.31 -30.83 -34.27
N SER A 884 29.85 -31.81 -34.99
CA SER A 884 29.09 -32.60 -35.98
C SER A 884 28.07 -33.56 -35.35
N GLY A 885 28.23 -33.86 -34.06
CA GLY A 885 27.27 -34.65 -33.28
C GLY A 885 26.11 -33.85 -32.68
N CYS A 886 26.15 -32.52 -32.69
CA CYS A 886 25.13 -31.69 -32.03
C CYS A 886 23.94 -31.37 -32.97
N GLY A 887 22.73 -31.27 -32.39
CA GLY A 887 21.52 -30.90 -33.13
C GLY A 887 21.59 -29.52 -33.80
N ALA A 888 20.75 -29.30 -34.81
CA ALA A 888 20.71 -28.03 -35.54
C ALA A 888 20.53 -26.83 -34.60
N GLY A 889 21.36 -25.79 -34.78
CA GLY A 889 21.42 -24.62 -33.89
C GLY A 889 22.25 -24.81 -32.61
N LEU A 890 22.92 -25.96 -32.44
CA LEU A 890 23.82 -26.23 -31.32
C LEU A 890 25.27 -26.44 -31.81
N THR A 891 26.25 -26.09 -30.97
CA THR A 891 27.68 -26.36 -31.20
C THR A 891 28.31 -27.02 -29.97
N CYS A 892 29.47 -27.67 -30.13
CA CYS A 892 30.12 -28.41 -29.04
C CYS A 892 30.98 -27.49 -28.14
N GLY A 893 30.32 -26.76 -27.24
CA GLY A 893 30.94 -25.87 -26.26
C GLY A 893 31.42 -26.63 -25.01
N GLY A 894 32.73 -26.77 -24.82
CA GLY A 894 33.30 -27.31 -23.58
C GLY A 894 32.89 -28.76 -23.26
N ARG A 895 32.74 -29.59 -24.30
CA ARG A 895 32.23 -30.98 -24.27
C ARG A 895 30.73 -31.14 -24.03
N ALA A 896 29.92 -30.09 -24.13
CA ALA A 896 28.46 -30.21 -24.16
C ALA A 896 27.89 -29.50 -25.40
N CYS A 897 26.79 -29.99 -25.96
CA CYS A 897 26.08 -29.25 -27.01
C CYS A 897 25.41 -28.02 -26.38
N VAL A 898 25.87 -26.82 -26.75
CA VAL A 898 25.36 -25.52 -26.28
C VAL A 898 24.71 -24.78 -27.44
N PRO A 899 23.84 -23.77 -27.22
CA PRO A 899 23.25 -23.00 -28.30
C PRO A 899 24.33 -22.24 -29.06
N LEU A 900 24.28 -22.25 -30.39
CA LEU A 900 25.08 -21.35 -31.21
C LEU A 900 24.50 -19.93 -31.06
N ARG A 901 25.34 -18.96 -30.70
CA ARG A 901 24.97 -17.56 -30.46
C ARG A 901 25.42 -16.67 -31.60
N PHE A 902 24.51 -15.83 -32.08
CA PHE A 902 24.79 -14.91 -33.19
C PHE A 902 25.25 -13.53 -32.70
N ALA A 903 25.75 -12.72 -33.64
CA ALA A 903 26.17 -11.34 -33.37
C ALA A 903 25.06 -10.52 -32.69
N GLY A 904 25.38 -9.88 -31.55
CA GLY A 904 24.42 -9.10 -30.75
C GLY A 904 23.65 -9.90 -29.71
N GLU A 905 23.74 -11.23 -29.68
CA GLU A 905 23.15 -12.04 -28.60
C GLU A 905 24.00 -12.01 -27.33
N ALA A 906 23.34 -12.13 -26.18
CA ALA A 906 24.02 -12.16 -24.88
C ALA A 906 24.78 -13.49 -24.65
N CYS A 907 25.94 -13.38 -24.01
CA CYS A 907 26.84 -14.47 -23.63
C CYS A 907 27.47 -14.16 -22.27
N ASP A 908 27.95 -15.17 -21.53
CA ASP A 908 28.67 -14.96 -20.26
C ASP A 908 30.19 -14.83 -20.52
N PRO A 909 30.84 -13.68 -20.24
CA PRO A 909 32.28 -13.51 -20.44
C PRO A 909 33.14 -14.32 -19.46
N ALA A 910 32.58 -14.77 -18.32
CA ALA A 910 33.26 -15.70 -17.42
C ALA A 910 33.22 -17.14 -17.94
N ALA A 911 32.17 -17.50 -18.70
CA ALA A 911 32.09 -18.75 -19.43
C ALA A 911 32.69 -18.61 -20.83
N ARG A 912 33.97 -19.00 -21.00
CA ARG A 912 34.60 -19.27 -22.33
C ARG A 912 33.94 -20.43 -23.11
N ARG A 913 32.65 -20.67 -22.92
CA ARG A 913 31.87 -21.84 -23.37
C ARG A 913 30.54 -21.46 -24.01
N ASP A 914 30.10 -20.21 -23.89
CA ASP A 914 28.93 -19.71 -24.63
C ASP A 914 29.34 -19.51 -26.09
N GLY A 915 28.98 -20.48 -26.93
CA GLY A 915 29.45 -20.61 -28.30
C GLY A 915 28.87 -19.54 -29.22
N CYS A 916 29.47 -18.35 -29.22
CA CYS A 916 29.37 -17.43 -30.35
C CYS A 916 29.75 -18.15 -31.65
N GLU A 917 29.15 -17.74 -32.77
CA GLU A 917 29.52 -18.16 -34.13
C GLU A 917 31.05 -18.05 -34.32
N GLU A 918 31.65 -18.94 -35.14
CA GLU A 918 33.10 -18.92 -35.36
C GLU A 918 33.57 -17.51 -35.79
N ASP A 919 34.70 -17.09 -35.22
CA ASP A 919 35.29 -15.75 -35.32
C ASP A 919 34.55 -14.59 -34.61
N PHE A 920 33.51 -14.85 -33.81
CA PHE A 920 32.89 -13.86 -32.92
C PHE A 920 33.38 -14.00 -31.46
N ALA A 921 33.64 -12.87 -30.79
CA ALA A 921 34.14 -12.84 -29.41
C ALA A 921 33.04 -12.43 -28.42
N CYS A 922 32.95 -13.09 -27.27
CA CYS A 922 32.09 -12.65 -26.18
C CYS A 922 32.73 -11.44 -25.46
N GLU A 923 32.27 -10.24 -25.80
CA GLU A 923 32.76 -8.97 -25.24
C GLU A 923 31.65 -8.27 -24.46
N GLU A 924 31.93 -7.88 -23.21
CA GLU A 924 30.95 -7.20 -22.32
C GLU A 924 29.62 -7.97 -22.16
N GLY A 925 29.68 -9.30 -22.32
CA GLY A 925 28.54 -10.19 -22.26
C GLY A 925 27.65 -10.21 -23.51
N VAL A 926 28.19 -9.82 -24.67
CA VAL A 926 27.52 -9.91 -25.98
C VAL A 926 28.48 -10.50 -27.01
N CYS A 927 28.00 -11.39 -27.88
CA CYS A 927 28.79 -11.88 -29.01
C CYS A 927 29.01 -10.73 -30.02
N ARG A 928 30.23 -10.23 -30.12
CA ARG A 928 30.59 -9.09 -30.99
C ARG A 928 31.45 -9.52 -32.17
N ALA A 929 31.18 -8.88 -33.30
CA ALA A 929 32.01 -8.98 -34.50
C ALA A 929 33.39 -8.33 -34.28
N PRO A 930 34.42 -8.70 -35.05
CA PRO A 930 35.76 -8.15 -34.90
C PRO A 930 35.82 -6.62 -35.07
N GLY A 931 36.67 -5.97 -34.26
CA GLY A 931 36.83 -4.51 -34.23
C GLY A 931 37.83 -3.96 -35.26
N GLU A 932 38.01 -2.63 -35.27
CA GLU A 932 38.95 -1.96 -36.19
C GLU A 932 40.37 -2.54 -36.11
N GLY A 933 40.97 -2.85 -37.26
CA GLY A 933 42.32 -3.42 -37.40
C GLY A 933 42.40 -4.95 -37.30
N SER A 934 41.33 -5.64 -36.91
CA SER A 934 41.29 -7.11 -36.83
C SER A 934 40.81 -7.77 -38.13
N ALA A 935 40.99 -9.08 -38.25
CA ALA A 935 40.57 -9.85 -39.43
C ALA A 935 39.04 -10.00 -39.50
N CYS A 936 38.46 -10.00 -40.70
CA CYS A 936 37.01 -10.09 -40.86
C CYS A 936 36.46 -11.49 -40.57
N ALA A 937 35.49 -11.59 -39.66
CA ALA A 937 34.72 -12.81 -39.41
C ALA A 937 33.67 -13.01 -40.51
N ASN A 938 33.85 -13.97 -41.41
CA ASN A 938 32.92 -14.25 -42.52
C ASN A 938 32.49 -12.99 -43.31
N GLY A 939 33.43 -12.06 -43.55
CA GLY A 939 33.20 -10.79 -44.24
C GLY A 939 32.45 -9.72 -43.43
N ARG A 940 32.17 -9.97 -42.15
CA ARG A 940 31.48 -9.07 -41.21
C ARG A 940 32.45 -8.47 -40.20
N CYS A 941 32.10 -7.27 -39.73
CA CYS A 941 32.87 -6.47 -38.78
C CYS A 941 31.92 -5.72 -37.84
N ARG A 942 32.45 -5.16 -36.74
CA ARG A 942 31.67 -4.36 -35.77
C ARG A 942 31.04 -3.13 -36.42
N GLU A 943 29.84 -2.75 -35.96
CA GLU A 943 29.12 -1.57 -36.44
C GLU A 943 30.01 -0.31 -36.42
N GLY A 944 29.95 0.49 -37.49
CA GLY A 944 30.88 1.61 -37.74
C GLY A 944 32.17 1.23 -38.48
N THR A 945 32.42 -0.06 -38.69
CA THR A 945 33.55 -0.57 -39.51
C THR A 945 33.04 -1.44 -40.67
N ARG A 946 33.86 -1.61 -41.71
CA ARG A 946 33.57 -2.43 -42.89
C ARG A 946 34.76 -3.34 -43.21
N CYS A 947 34.47 -4.55 -43.67
CA CYS A 947 35.51 -5.44 -44.16
C CYS A 947 36.10 -4.91 -45.48
N VAL A 948 37.41 -4.66 -45.50
CA VAL A 948 38.18 -4.24 -46.67
C VAL A 948 39.48 -5.05 -46.72
N ARG A 949 39.61 -5.92 -47.71
CA ARG A 949 40.78 -6.85 -47.87
C ARG A 949 41.06 -7.63 -46.58
N ASP A 950 40.02 -8.32 -46.10
CA ASP A 950 40.03 -9.16 -44.89
C ASP A 950 40.42 -8.45 -43.58
N GLN A 951 40.43 -7.12 -43.55
CA GLN A 951 40.57 -6.32 -42.32
C GLN A 951 39.33 -5.43 -42.09
N CYS A 952 38.92 -5.33 -40.83
CA CYS A 952 37.85 -4.43 -40.41
C CYS A 952 38.40 -2.99 -40.30
N VAL A 953 37.88 -2.08 -41.11
CA VAL A 953 38.34 -0.68 -41.19
C VAL A 953 37.21 0.28 -40.84
N ARG A 954 37.47 1.30 -40.01
CA ARG A 954 36.48 2.31 -39.65
C ARG A 954 36.05 3.14 -40.85
N LEU A 955 34.74 3.37 -40.95
CA LEU A 955 34.18 4.30 -41.93
C LEU A 955 34.39 5.75 -41.46
N ARG A 956 34.81 6.61 -42.39
CA ARG A 956 35.08 8.03 -42.16
C ARG A 956 33.81 8.86 -42.30
N GLU A 957 33.52 9.70 -41.32
CA GLU A 957 32.34 10.59 -41.35
C GLU A 957 32.51 11.73 -42.39
N PRO A 958 31.42 12.36 -42.87
CA PRO A 958 31.52 13.55 -43.70
C PRO A 958 32.37 14.64 -43.04
N ALA A 959 33.20 15.30 -43.85
CA ALA A 959 34.25 16.24 -43.44
C ALA A 959 35.50 15.63 -42.72
N GLU A 960 35.57 14.32 -42.44
CA GLU A 960 36.84 13.69 -42.06
C GLU A 960 37.79 13.56 -43.27
N ALA A 961 39.10 13.66 -43.01
CA ALA A 961 40.13 13.48 -44.02
C ALA A 961 40.21 12.02 -44.51
N CYS A 962 40.45 11.85 -45.80
CA CYS A 962 40.56 10.57 -46.49
C CYS A 962 41.64 10.68 -47.59
N SER A 963 42.01 9.55 -48.20
CA SER A 963 42.93 9.51 -49.33
C SER A 963 42.30 8.74 -50.49
N PRO A 964 42.21 9.33 -51.70
CA PRO A 964 41.65 8.63 -52.85
C PRO A 964 42.50 7.42 -53.31
N THR A 965 43.74 7.27 -52.79
CA THR A 965 44.63 6.14 -53.11
C THR A 965 44.74 5.10 -52.00
N ASP A 966 44.42 5.43 -50.73
CA ASP A 966 44.37 4.44 -49.65
C ASP A 966 42.95 3.88 -49.45
N ALA A 967 42.75 2.64 -49.90
CA ALA A 967 41.52 1.89 -49.73
C ALA A 967 41.10 1.69 -48.25
N ARG A 968 41.98 1.97 -47.28
CA ARG A 968 41.67 2.00 -45.84
C ARG A 968 40.98 3.30 -45.38
N THR A 969 40.69 4.23 -46.28
CA THR A 969 40.02 5.51 -45.95
C THR A 969 38.63 5.62 -46.59
N THR A 970 37.86 4.54 -46.51
CA THR A 970 36.46 4.50 -46.97
C THR A 970 35.56 5.41 -46.14
N CYS A 971 34.83 6.29 -46.83
CA CYS A 971 33.83 7.17 -46.24
C CYS A 971 32.51 6.42 -45.92
N ARG A 972 31.72 6.98 -45.01
CA ARG A 972 30.43 6.46 -44.55
C ARG A 972 29.27 6.86 -45.48
N ASP A 973 28.27 6.00 -45.60
CA ASP A 973 27.02 6.23 -46.36
C ASP A 973 27.26 6.68 -47.82
N ASP A 974 26.36 7.49 -48.41
CA ASP A 974 26.49 8.03 -49.77
C ASP A 974 27.54 9.17 -49.90
N SER A 975 28.65 9.08 -49.17
CA SER A 975 29.78 10.00 -49.29
C SER A 975 30.98 9.36 -50.00
N ALA A 976 31.71 10.18 -50.74
CA ALA A 976 32.92 9.79 -51.46
C ALA A 976 34.11 10.66 -51.02
N CYS A 977 35.32 10.10 -51.10
CA CYS A 977 36.53 10.87 -50.85
C CYS A 977 36.78 11.84 -52.01
N ALA A 978 36.74 13.15 -51.73
CA ALA A 978 36.87 14.20 -52.74
C ALA A 978 37.70 15.37 -52.18
N MET A 979 38.83 15.67 -52.83
CA MET A 979 39.85 16.61 -52.34
C MET A 979 40.29 16.27 -50.90
N ASP A 980 40.72 15.01 -50.71
CA ASP A 980 41.22 14.45 -49.45
C ASP A 980 40.26 14.55 -48.24
N VAL A 981 38.95 14.75 -48.49
CA VAL A 981 37.91 14.84 -47.46
C VAL A 981 36.64 14.08 -47.89
N CYS A 982 35.99 13.39 -46.96
CA CYS A 982 34.72 12.70 -47.24
C CYS A 982 33.56 13.69 -47.45
N ARG A 983 32.89 13.64 -48.61
CA ARG A 983 31.78 14.54 -48.97
C ARG A 983 30.55 13.77 -49.44
N VAL A 984 29.37 14.14 -48.92
CA VAL A 984 28.07 13.54 -49.28
C VAL A 984 27.70 13.90 -50.72
N LEU A 985 27.33 12.90 -51.52
CA LEU A 985 26.86 13.06 -52.89
C LEU A 985 25.52 13.81 -52.90
N GLY A 986 25.39 14.81 -53.78
CA GLY A 986 24.13 15.55 -54.00
C GLY A 986 23.90 16.82 -53.16
N SER A 987 24.78 17.19 -52.23
CA SER A 987 24.71 18.50 -51.55
C SER A 987 25.14 19.67 -52.47
N ARG A 988 24.81 20.93 -52.14
CA ARG A 988 25.29 22.09 -52.93
C ARG A 988 26.82 22.12 -52.94
N GLY A 989 27.42 22.17 -54.13
CA GLY A 989 28.88 22.02 -54.32
C GLY A 989 29.40 20.58 -54.27
N ALA A 990 28.53 19.56 -54.32
CA ALA A 990 28.94 18.16 -54.47
C ALA A 990 29.27 17.80 -55.92
N LEU A 991 30.01 16.71 -56.09
CA LEU A 991 30.35 16.14 -57.39
C LEU A 991 29.13 15.45 -58.00
N CYS A 992 28.81 15.78 -59.25
CA CYS A 992 27.71 15.14 -59.97
C CYS A 992 28.06 13.72 -60.52
N ARG A 993 29.27 13.18 -60.23
CA ARG A 993 29.74 11.84 -60.64
C ARG A 993 30.60 11.14 -59.57
N ARG A 994 30.64 9.81 -59.57
CA ARG A 994 31.63 9.00 -58.83
C ARG A 994 32.93 8.85 -59.65
N GLY A 995 33.96 9.61 -59.30
CA GLY A 995 35.32 9.52 -59.86
C GLY A 995 36.19 10.70 -59.42
N PRO A 996 37.53 10.58 -59.43
CA PRO A 996 38.44 11.62 -58.92
C PRO A 996 38.44 12.91 -59.75
N ASP A 997 38.07 12.84 -61.03
CA ASP A 997 38.21 13.94 -62.00
C ASP A 997 36.87 14.65 -62.35
N ALA A 998 35.80 14.42 -61.58
CA ALA A 998 34.51 15.07 -61.83
C ALA A 998 34.54 16.56 -61.45
N PRO A 999 33.96 17.47 -62.25
CA PRO A 999 33.81 18.87 -61.85
C PRO A 999 32.66 19.04 -60.83
N PRO A 1000 32.78 19.95 -59.85
CA PRO A 1000 31.66 20.35 -58.99
C PRO A 1000 30.64 21.16 -59.80
N CYS A 1001 29.41 21.17 -59.32
CA CYS A 1001 28.26 21.70 -60.04
C CYS A 1001 28.04 23.17 -59.60
N ASP A 1002 28.08 24.12 -60.56
CA ASP A 1002 28.21 25.57 -60.31
C ASP A 1002 27.12 26.20 -59.41
N ASP A 1003 27.44 27.35 -58.82
CA ASP A 1003 26.56 28.09 -57.89
C ASP A 1003 25.20 28.41 -58.53
N GLY A 1004 24.14 27.88 -57.91
CA GLY A 1004 22.76 27.97 -58.42
C GLY A 1004 22.23 26.68 -59.05
N LEU A 1005 23.06 25.65 -59.22
CA LEU A 1005 22.65 24.32 -59.71
C LEU A 1005 22.70 23.26 -58.58
N ARG A 1006 21.95 22.17 -58.78
CA ARG A 1006 21.89 20.97 -57.94
C ARG A 1006 22.15 19.71 -58.79
N CYS A 1007 22.68 18.67 -58.18
CA CYS A 1007 22.87 17.38 -58.86
C CYS A 1007 21.54 16.63 -58.96
N ASP A 1008 21.12 16.27 -60.18
CA ASP A 1008 20.13 15.21 -60.38
C ASP A 1008 20.88 13.86 -60.44
N VAL A 1009 20.82 13.12 -59.33
CA VAL A 1009 21.54 11.85 -59.14
C VAL A 1009 20.98 10.72 -60.03
N VAL A 1010 19.74 10.84 -60.51
CA VAL A 1010 19.13 9.87 -61.43
C VAL A 1010 19.53 10.15 -62.88
N ALA A 1011 19.81 11.42 -63.22
CA ALA A 1011 20.15 11.87 -64.57
C ALA A 1011 21.67 12.11 -64.82
N ASP A 1012 22.54 11.89 -63.82
CA ASP A 1012 24.01 12.09 -63.88
C ASP A 1012 24.42 13.50 -64.36
N ARG A 1013 23.68 14.55 -63.97
CA ARG A 1013 23.93 15.93 -64.44
C ARG A 1013 23.49 17.04 -63.47
N CYS A 1014 24.10 18.21 -63.63
CA CYS A 1014 23.67 19.45 -62.99
C CYS A 1014 22.32 19.92 -63.57
N VAL A 1015 21.38 20.29 -62.72
CA VAL A 1015 20.10 20.93 -63.09
C VAL A 1015 19.85 22.15 -62.18
N PRO A 1016 19.08 23.16 -62.62
CA PRO A 1016 18.66 24.27 -61.73
C PRO A 1016 17.81 23.82 -60.54
#